data_AF-A0A3M1TD91-F1
#
_entry.id   AF-A0A3M1TD91-F1
#
_cell.length_a   1.000
_cell.length_b   1.000
_cell.length_c   1.000
_cell.angle_alpha   90.00
_cell.angle_beta   90.00
_cell.angle_gamma   90.00
#
_symmetry.space_group_name_H-M   'P 1'
#
loop_
_entity.id
_entity.type
_entity.pdbx_description
1 polymer ?
#
loop_
_entity_poly.entity_id
_entity_poly.type
_entity_poly.pdbx_seq_one_letter_code
_entity_poly.pdbx_strand_id
1 'polypeptide(L)'
;MAGGAAARAPRARGRHDRATRCGGGSRRPCAGVGARRAPAHARAARPGARAARRGARGELAGGLRPLPGRGASGLRPHARARRAGGHRTRALAGRDCRGRAPRPRRARRAPRRTRCPRRGRGGGLPLRPFHGGRGGPLRPRPRSGPRGQRGIGLPRRLRRRGAAGQRALAGGGARALSHGLRRSDEVTKVEAKGGDPLGSRLGALAVLLYEGERPPARVNEATGGAAQRAVRLGDFRGKAGQQALLYGSGRTPRVMLVGLGPRKGAGAETVRRAVGEAVRLARRLELKSLGVLPPEKPARGLSAADAAGVVAEAAALAAYGWSLKTEEGGKKGGRRPAKGPELKVQVFAEGAAAKAAVRRAAAVAEGTNLARELGNLPGNLGTPTALAQAAQKEGRRAGFKVKVLLPADMKRLGMGGLLGVAKGSAEPPRFVHMEYSPRGAKGPPVVLVGKGLTFDSGGISIKPSDKMWDMKFDKCGGCAVIGALSAVARAKLPLRVVGLVPSTENMPGGRATKPGDVLTALNGKTIEVQNTDAEGRLILADALAYAERLKPAAIVDFATLTGAVMVALGDQRAGVMGTDEGLCEALRKAGEASGERVWPLPLDEGYGDYVKSAVADVKNLGKGRLAGSISGGWFLRHFVPEGVPWAHVDIAGVAWNSSDPGKGYLGQGATGFGVRLAFEFLRARAEA
;
A
#
# COMPACT_ATOMS: atom_id res chain seq x y z
N MET A 1 52.90 -23.62 16.64
CA MET A 1 53.10 -24.55 17.78
C MET A 1 52.18 -25.75 17.59
N ALA A 2 52.45 -26.90 18.23
CA ALA A 2 52.11 -28.22 17.71
C ALA A 2 50.94 -28.95 18.42
N GLY A 3 50.55 -30.13 17.88
CA GLY A 3 49.43 -30.99 18.29
C GLY A 3 48.29 -30.95 17.25
N GLY A 4 47.81 -32.03 16.62
CA GLY A 4 48.05 -33.48 16.81
C GLY A 4 46.92 -34.15 17.60
N ALA A 5 46.29 -35.25 17.17
CA ALA A 5 46.41 -36.04 15.93
C ALA A 5 45.11 -36.89 15.68
N ALA A 6 45.18 -37.93 14.82
CA ALA A 6 44.19 -39.01 14.60
C ALA A 6 42.85 -38.66 13.89
N ALA A 7 42.18 -39.55 13.13
CA ALA A 7 42.56 -40.84 12.52
C ALA A 7 41.60 -41.21 11.34
N ARG A 8 41.86 -42.33 10.65
CA ARG A 8 41.06 -42.86 9.50
C ARG A 8 40.10 -44.01 9.90
N ALA A 9 39.17 -44.34 9.00
CA ALA A 9 38.26 -45.51 8.99
C ALA A 9 39.00 -46.82 8.56
N PRO A 10 38.41 -48.03 8.28
CA PRO A 10 36.99 -48.33 7.96
C PRO A 10 36.39 -49.76 8.29
N ARG A 11 35.14 -49.98 7.83
CA ARG A 11 34.47 -51.26 7.37
C ARG A 11 34.32 -52.49 8.30
N ALA A 12 33.10 -53.06 8.31
CA ALA A 12 32.79 -54.50 8.44
C ALA A 12 31.43 -54.87 7.77
N ARG A 13 31.16 -56.16 7.51
CA ARG A 13 29.89 -56.72 6.99
C ARG A 13 29.70 -58.20 7.40
N GLY A 14 28.46 -58.59 7.74
CA GLY A 14 27.93 -59.97 7.83
C GLY A 14 26.56 -59.94 8.53
N ARG A 15 25.46 -60.63 8.18
CA ARG A 15 25.07 -61.89 7.47
C ARG A 15 24.65 -63.02 8.42
N HIS A 16 23.76 -63.89 7.91
CA HIS A 16 22.97 -64.94 8.57
C HIS A 16 21.70 -64.43 9.29
N ASP A 17 20.52 -65.07 9.22
CA ASP A 17 20.14 -66.37 8.62
C ASP A 17 18.73 -66.31 7.91
N ARG A 18 18.39 -67.16 6.92
CA ARG A 18 17.56 -68.41 6.97
C ARG A 18 16.24 -68.30 7.78
N ALA A 19 15.07 -68.82 7.34
CA ALA A 19 14.68 -69.47 6.07
C ALA A 19 13.14 -69.60 5.87
N THR A 20 12.73 -69.97 4.64
CA THR A 20 11.50 -70.73 4.26
C THR A 20 10.08 -70.12 4.40
N ARG A 21 9.11 -70.77 3.73
CA ARG A 21 7.69 -70.36 3.52
C ARG A 21 6.72 -71.49 3.93
N CYS A 22 5.43 -71.14 3.94
CA CYS A 22 4.25 -71.99 3.66
C CYS A 22 3.62 -72.85 4.78
N GLY A 23 2.29 -72.87 4.74
CA GLY A 23 1.35 -73.65 5.55
C GLY A 23 0.05 -72.85 5.69
N GLY A 24 -1.17 -73.37 5.47
CA GLY A 24 -1.63 -74.64 4.89
C GLY A 24 -2.99 -74.39 4.20
N GLY A 25 -3.78 -75.41 3.81
CA GLY A 25 -5.05 -75.11 3.12
C GLY A 25 -6.17 -76.15 3.03
N SER A 26 -7.37 -75.59 2.78
CA SER A 26 -8.56 -76.19 2.14
C SER A 26 -9.63 -76.92 2.98
N ARG A 27 -10.88 -76.85 2.44
CA ARG A 27 -12.08 -77.72 2.63
C ARG A 27 -12.97 -77.58 3.91
N ARG A 28 -14.14 -76.92 3.71
CA ARG A 28 -15.58 -77.35 3.88
C ARG A 28 -15.95 -78.50 4.87
N PRO A 29 -17.24 -78.65 5.33
CA PRO A 29 -18.46 -77.78 5.24
C PRO A 29 -19.38 -77.72 6.51
N CYS A 30 -20.63 -77.24 6.34
CA CYS A 30 -21.83 -77.35 7.22
C CYS A 30 -21.91 -76.47 8.49
N ALA A 31 -23.06 -76.05 9.04
CA ALA A 31 -24.44 -75.76 8.53
C ALA A 31 -25.28 -75.19 9.72
N GLY A 32 -26.36 -74.40 9.61
CA GLY A 32 -26.94 -73.55 8.54
C GLY A 32 -27.23 -72.15 9.14
N VAL A 33 -28.43 -71.58 9.36
CA VAL A 33 -29.84 -71.69 8.87
C VAL A 33 -30.52 -70.35 9.28
N GLY A 34 -31.45 -69.68 8.57
CA GLY A 34 -31.89 -69.82 7.18
C GLY A 34 -33.06 -68.88 6.79
N ALA A 35 -33.40 -68.87 5.48
CA ALA A 35 -34.65 -68.36 4.86
C ALA A 35 -34.84 -66.82 4.72
N ARG A 36 -35.43 -66.24 3.64
CA ARG A 36 -36.14 -66.80 2.46
C ARG A 36 -35.82 -66.07 1.13
N ARG A 37 -35.77 -66.88 0.04
CA ARG A 37 -36.16 -66.63 -1.38
C ARG A 37 -35.50 -65.52 -2.23
N ALA A 38 -34.93 -65.97 -3.36
CA ALA A 38 -34.81 -65.26 -4.65
C ALA A 38 -36.03 -65.67 -5.56
N PRO A 39 -36.12 -65.46 -6.91
CA PRO A 39 -35.08 -65.15 -7.91
C PRO A 39 -35.43 -64.00 -8.90
N ALA A 40 -34.67 -63.89 -10.00
CA ALA A 40 -34.75 -62.85 -11.02
C ALA A 40 -35.71 -63.18 -12.20
N HIS A 41 -35.96 -62.20 -13.08
CA HIS A 41 -35.90 -62.35 -14.56
C HIS A 41 -35.87 -60.96 -15.24
N ALA A 42 -35.94 -60.87 -16.57
CA ALA A 42 -35.50 -59.69 -17.34
C ALA A 42 -36.36 -59.30 -18.56
N ARG A 43 -36.13 -58.07 -19.06
CA ARG A 43 -36.48 -57.49 -20.39
C ARG A 43 -37.92 -56.97 -20.65
N ALA A 44 -37.92 -55.76 -21.25
CA ALA A 44 -38.78 -55.25 -22.34
C ALA A 44 -40.21 -54.67 -22.10
N ALA A 45 -40.38 -53.45 -22.66
CA ALA A 45 -41.53 -52.92 -23.41
C ALA A 45 -42.85 -52.49 -22.70
N ARG A 46 -43.63 -51.69 -23.47
CA ARG A 46 -44.96 -51.04 -23.21
C ARG A 46 -46.09 -51.85 -23.90
N PRO A 47 -47.41 -51.49 -23.92
CA PRO A 47 -48.15 -50.31 -23.38
C PRO A 47 -49.40 -50.70 -22.51
N GLY A 48 -50.17 -49.83 -21.85
CA GLY A 48 -51.05 -48.74 -22.34
C GLY A 48 -52.52 -48.96 -21.84
N ALA A 49 -53.59 -48.24 -22.22
CA ALA A 49 -53.79 -46.81 -22.57
C ALA A 49 -55.25 -46.56 -23.08
N ARG A 50 -56.11 -45.76 -22.39
CA ARG A 50 -57.43 -45.19 -22.87
C ARG A 50 -58.11 -44.30 -21.80
N ALA A 51 -58.95 -43.29 -22.07
CA ALA A 51 -59.30 -42.51 -23.29
C ALA A 51 -59.91 -41.14 -22.85
N ALA A 52 -60.13 -40.08 -23.66
CA ALA A 52 -60.08 -39.81 -25.12
C ALA A 52 -59.66 -38.31 -25.35
N ARG A 53 -59.95 -37.43 -26.34
CA ARG A 53 -60.54 -37.27 -27.73
C ARG A 53 -60.18 -35.78 -28.15
N ARG A 54 -60.25 -35.18 -29.36
CA ARG A 54 -60.60 -35.50 -30.78
C ARG A 54 -60.08 -34.35 -31.71
N GLY A 55 -59.23 -34.61 -32.71
CA GLY A 55 -58.83 -33.65 -33.79
C GLY A 55 -57.65 -32.70 -33.46
N ALA A 56 -56.69 -32.31 -34.33
CA ALA A 56 -56.50 -32.29 -35.81
C ALA A 56 -57.42 -31.31 -36.60
N ARG A 57 -57.01 -30.46 -37.58
CA ARG A 57 -55.75 -30.15 -38.35
C ARG A 57 -55.58 -28.60 -38.48
N GLY A 58 -54.58 -27.95 -39.11
CA GLY A 58 -53.26 -28.33 -39.68
C GLY A 58 -52.85 -27.59 -41.00
N GLU A 59 -51.55 -27.25 -41.14
CA GLU A 59 -50.77 -26.83 -42.36
C GLU A 59 -50.87 -25.41 -43.01
N LEU A 60 -49.76 -25.04 -43.70
CA LEU A 60 -49.50 -24.03 -44.78
C LEU A 60 -49.51 -22.48 -44.59
N ALA A 61 -48.29 -21.93 -44.60
CA ALA A 61 -47.69 -20.88 -45.49
C ALA A 61 -48.41 -19.58 -45.95
N GLY A 62 -47.65 -18.46 -45.95
CA GLY A 62 -47.76 -17.36 -46.96
C GLY A 62 -47.93 -15.92 -46.45
N GLY A 63 -47.36 -14.92 -47.15
CA GLY A 63 -47.69 -13.49 -47.02
C GLY A 63 -46.52 -12.49 -46.90
N LEU A 64 -46.44 -11.50 -47.81
CA LEU A 64 -45.36 -10.48 -47.88
C LEU A 64 -45.93 -9.04 -47.95
N ARG A 65 -45.56 -8.18 -46.97
CA ARG A 65 -45.40 -6.69 -47.09
C ARG A 65 -46.65 -5.87 -47.55
N PRO A 66 -46.60 -4.51 -47.70
CA PRO A 66 -45.62 -3.49 -47.25
C PRO A 66 -46.23 -2.30 -46.44
N LEU A 67 -45.34 -1.36 -46.06
CA LEU A 67 -45.56 0.07 -45.70
C LEU A 67 -46.07 0.89 -46.95
N PRO A 68 -46.50 2.20 -46.92
CA PRO A 68 -45.86 3.33 -46.19
C PRO A 68 -46.68 4.64 -45.87
N GLY A 69 -45.97 5.65 -45.30
CA GLY A 69 -46.36 7.08 -45.16
C GLY A 69 -45.73 7.71 -43.89
N ARG A 70 -44.81 8.69 -43.88
CA ARG A 70 -44.77 10.10 -44.40
C ARG A 70 -45.81 11.03 -43.72
N GLY A 71 -45.51 12.22 -43.18
CA GLY A 71 -44.26 13.02 -43.02
C GLY A 71 -44.07 13.54 -41.56
N ALA A 72 -43.01 14.26 -41.17
CA ALA A 72 -42.66 15.68 -41.46
C ALA A 72 -43.73 16.71 -40.98
N SER A 73 -43.42 17.87 -40.38
CA SER A 73 -42.18 18.46 -39.81
C SER A 73 -42.53 19.77 -39.05
N GLY A 74 -41.72 20.25 -38.09
CA GLY A 74 -41.97 21.55 -37.41
C GLY A 74 -40.97 21.96 -36.32
N LEU A 75 -40.70 23.27 -36.15
CA LEU A 75 -39.61 23.81 -35.32
C LEU A 75 -40.00 25.05 -34.46
N ARG A 76 -40.04 24.88 -33.12
CA ARG A 76 -39.75 25.91 -32.08
C ARG A 76 -40.64 27.19 -32.08
N PRO A 77 -40.37 28.26 -31.27
CA PRO A 77 -39.66 28.40 -29.97
C PRO A 77 -40.52 29.09 -28.85
N HIS A 78 -39.88 29.53 -27.75
CA HIS A 78 -40.35 30.53 -26.73
C HIS A 78 -41.38 30.06 -25.66
N ALA A 79 -41.46 30.61 -24.43
CA ALA A 79 -40.63 31.60 -23.67
C ALA A 79 -40.70 31.36 -22.11
N ARG A 80 -40.13 32.27 -21.29
CA ARG A 80 -39.96 32.16 -19.82
C ARG A 80 -40.93 33.05 -19.00
N ALA A 81 -41.45 32.54 -17.88
CA ALA A 81 -41.71 33.26 -16.60
C ALA A 81 -41.82 32.20 -15.46
N ARG A 82 -41.36 32.32 -14.20
CA ARG A 82 -41.14 33.41 -13.19
C ARG A 82 -42.39 33.96 -12.47
N ARG A 83 -42.82 33.25 -11.42
CA ARG A 83 -43.32 33.73 -10.09
C ARG A 83 -42.89 32.67 -9.04
N ALA A 84 -42.45 32.91 -7.80
CA ALA A 84 -42.57 34.01 -6.83
C ALA A 84 -43.86 34.00 -5.98
N GLY A 85 -43.73 33.65 -4.70
CA GLY A 85 -44.77 33.65 -3.66
C GLY A 85 -44.21 33.11 -2.32
N GLY A 86 -44.72 33.56 -1.16
CA GLY A 86 -44.19 33.16 0.16
C GLY A 86 -44.93 33.78 1.37
N HIS A 87 -44.43 33.49 2.59
CA HIS A 87 -45.05 33.74 3.92
C HIS A 87 -46.31 32.87 4.18
N ARG A 88 -46.72 32.51 5.41
CA ARG A 88 -46.46 32.97 6.80
C ARG A 88 -46.27 31.74 7.72
N THR A 89 -45.29 31.64 8.61
CA THR A 89 -45.25 32.20 10.00
C THR A 89 -46.51 32.05 10.87
N ARG A 90 -46.37 31.33 11.99
CA ARG A 90 -47.17 31.46 13.22
C ARG A 90 -46.22 31.32 14.43
N ALA A 91 -46.51 32.01 15.52
CA ALA A 91 -45.77 31.97 16.78
C ALA A 91 -46.73 32.18 17.96
N LEU A 92 -46.36 31.67 19.14
CA LEU A 92 -47.01 31.96 20.42
C LEU A 92 -45.94 32.13 21.51
N ALA A 93 -46.19 33.06 22.44
CA ALA A 93 -45.40 33.29 23.65
C ALA A 93 -45.81 32.29 24.76
N GLY A 94 -45.12 32.11 25.89
CA GLY A 94 -43.90 32.76 26.41
C GLY A 94 -44.04 33.03 27.92
N ARG A 95 -42.92 33.14 28.66
CA ARG A 95 -42.90 33.58 30.08
C ARG A 95 -41.52 34.12 30.46
N ASP A 96 -41.50 35.20 31.23
CA ASP A 96 -40.30 35.92 31.69
C ASP A 96 -39.77 35.40 33.03
N CYS A 97 -38.46 35.59 33.28
CA CYS A 97 -37.94 35.88 34.62
C CYS A 97 -36.54 36.56 34.53
N ARG A 98 -36.25 37.52 35.42
CA ARG A 98 -35.12 38.47 35.29
C ARG A 98 -33.88 38.08 36.12
N GLY A 99 -32.65 38.37 35.65
CA GLY A 99 -31.44 37.79 36.29
C GLY A 99 -30.05 38.45 36.17
N ARG A 100 -29.92 39.77 35.93
CA ARG A 100 -28.66 40.58 36.01
C ARG A 100 -27.47 40.21 35.09
N ALA A 101 -26.61 41.19 34.82
CA ALA A 101 -25.38 41.07 34.00
C ALA A 101 -24.18 41.75 34.71
N PRO A 102 -22.94 41.55 34.22
CA PRO A 102 -22.06 42.69 34.01
C PRO A 102 -21.40 42.75 32.60
N ARG A 103 -20.76 43.89 32.29
CA ARG A 103 -20.29 44.28 30.94
C ARG A 103 -18.84 43.82 30.60
N PRO A 104 -18.48 43.69 29.31
CA PRO A 104 -17.16 43.20 28.85
C PRO A 104 -16.06 44.28 28.80
N ARG A 105 -14.78 43.87 28.67
CA ARG A 105 -13.62 44.76 28.51
C ARG A 105 -12.86 44.59 27.17
N ARG A 106 -12.93 45.65 26.37
CA ARG A 106 -11.90 46.21 25.44
C ARG A 106 -11.21 45.29 24.40
N ALA A 107 -11.59 45.48 23.14
CA ALA A 107 -10.70 45.24 22.00
C ALA A 107 -9.58 46.31 21.88
N ARG A 108 -8.53 46.05 21.08
CA ARG A 108 -7.55 47.05 20.62
C ARG A 108 -7.50 47.10 19.08
N ARG A 109 -7.10 48.25 18.55
CA ARG A 109 -7.26 48.66 17.13
C ARG A 109 -6.06 48.27 16.25
N ALA A 110 -6.31 48.14 14.95
CA ALA A 110 -5.28 48.21 13.91
C ALA A 110 -5.02 49.67 13.47
N PRO A 111 -3.80 50.03 13.03
CA PRO A 111 -3.48 51.35 12.46
C PRO A 111 -3.73 51.41 10.93
N ARG A 112 -3.87 52.62 10.37
CA ARG A 112 -3.99 52.85 8.91
C ARG A 112 -3.48 54.26 8.52
N ARG A 113 -2.83 54.34 7.35
CA ARG A 113 -2.52 55.54 6.52
C ARG A 113 -1.45 56.55 6.99
N THR A 114 -0.40 56.65 6.17
CA THR A 114 0.12 57.90 5.56
C THR A 114 0.52 57.56 4.11
N ARG A 115 -0.16 58.13 3.10
CA ARG A 115 0.22 59.30 2.26
C ARG A 115 1.18 58.97 1.11
N CYS A 116 0.76 59.29 -0.12
CA CYS A 116 1.55 59.27 -1.35
C CYS A 116 2.02 60.69 -1.74
N PRO A 117 2.99 60.83 -2.65
CA PRO A 117 3.01 61.91 -3.65
C PRO A 117 2.43 61.44 -5.01
N ARG A 118 2.34 62.36 -5.98
CA ARG A 118 1.65 62.22 -7.29
C ARG A 118 2.63 62.40 -8.48
N ARG A 119 2.10 62.13 -9.70
CA ARG A 119 2.61 62.44 -11.06
C ARG A 119 3.53 61.34 -11.66
N GLY A 120 3.38 60.96 -12.94
CA GLY A 120 2.43 61.46 -13.94
C GLY A 120 2.33 60.63 -15.24
N ARG A 121 1.64 61.23 -16.23
CA ARG A 121 1.33 60.81 -17.62
C ARG A 121 2.40 59.93 -18.31
N GLY A 122 2.09 59.05 -19.25
CA GLY A 122 0.79 58.68 -19.87
C GLY A 122 1.00 57.95 -21.22
N GLY A 123 -0.08 57.71 -21.98
CA GLY A 123 -0.03 57.11 -23.34
C GLY A 123 -0.22 55.57 -23.39
N GLY A 124 -0.73 55.05 -24.50
CA GLY A 124 -0.91 53.61 -24.71
C GLY A 124 -1.56 53.25 -26.06
N LEU A 125 -1.55 51.93 -26.39
CA LEU A 125 -2.10 51.28 -27.60
C LEU A 125 -1.39 51.61 -28.94
N PRO A 126 -1.59 50.83 -30.03
CA PRO A 126 -2.26 49.52 -30.16
C PRO A 126 -1.40 48.42 -30.84
N LEU A 127 -1.98 47.21 -30.97
CA LEU A 127 -1.49 46.11 -31.82
C LEU A 127 -1.95 46.26 -33.30
N ARG A 128 -1.16 45.76 -34.28
CA ARG A 128 -1.65 45.33 -35.62
C ARG A 128 -0.81 44.18 -36.22
N PRO A 129 -1.30 43.42 -37.23
CA PRO A 129 -0.70 42.15 -37.66
C PRO A 129 -0.46 41.93 -39.19
N PHE A 130 0.11 40.75 -39.50
CA PHE A 130 0.03 39.96 -40.76
C PHE A 130 0.94 40.23 -41.98
N HIS A 131 1.32 39.11 -42.64
CA HIS A 131 2.06 38.91 -43.90
C HIS A 131 3.52 39.46 -43.96
N GLY A 132 4.43 38.92 -44.78
CA GLY A 132 4.42 37.71 -45.61
C GLY A 132 5.44 37.79 -46.77
N GLY A 133 6.35 36.82 -46.93
CA GLY A 133 7.41 36.86 -47.96
C GLY A 133 8.26 35.59 -48.09
N ARG A 134 9.00 35.44 -49.20
CA ARG A 134 9.80 34.25 -49.59
C ARG A 134 11.28 34.61 -49.79
N GLY A 135 12.18 33.61 -49.75
CA GLY A 135 13.30 33.53 -50.70
C GLY A 135 14.73 33.35 -50.16
N GLY A 136 15.38 32.25 -50.55
CA GLY A 136 16.83 32.23 -50.85
C GLY A 136 17.80 31.73 -49.77
N PRO A 137 18.79 30.87 -50.12
CA PRO A 137 19.82 30.39 -49.17
C PRO A 137 21.28 30.70 -49.59
N LEU A 138 22.19 30.86 -48.61
CA LEU A 138 23.65 30.80 -48.85
C LEU A 138 24.44 30.11 -47.72
N ARG A 139 25.51 29.42 -48.12
CA ARG A 139 26.52 28.64 -47.36
C ARG A 139 27.65 28.26 -48.36
N PRO A 140 28.86 27.78 -47.95
CA PRO A 140 29.56 27.84 -46.66
C PRO A 140 31.10 28.12 -46.78
N ARG A 141 31.87 27.91 -45.68
CA ARG A 141 33.35 27.66 -45.59
C ARG A 141 34.29 28.89 -45.74
N PRO A 142 35.61 28.82 -45.34
CA PRO A 142 36.33 27.84 -44.51
C PRO A 142 37.20 28.45 -43.35
N ARG A 143 38.08 27.58 -42.79
CA ARG A 143 39.26 27.75 -41.88
C ARG A 143 40.16 28.98 -42.22
N SER A 144 41.09 29.50 -41.38
CA SER A 144 41.88 28.98 -40.23
C SER A 144 42.55 30.13 -39.40
N GLY A 145 43.17 29.84 -38.25
CA GLY A 145 44.19 30.72 -37.59
C GLY A 145 45.64 30.20 -37.81
N PRO A 146 46.66 30.52 -36.97
CA PRO A 146 46.69 31.39 -35.78
C PRO A 146 47.96 32.30 -35.66
N ARG A 147 48.20 32.91 -34.47
CA ARG A 147 49.35 33.75 -34.01
C ARG A 147 49.28 35.25 -34.40
N GLY A 148 49.67 36.23 -33.56
CA GLY A 148 49.89 36.17 -32.10
C GLY A 148 50.71 37.32 -31.48
N GLN A 149 50.35 37.71 -30.23
CA GLN A 149 51.06 38.67 -29.32
C GLN A 149 51.08 40.15 -29.77
N ARG A 150 51.20 41.19 -28.92
CA ARG A 150 51.50 41.37 -27.47
C ARG A 150 50.43 42.33 -26.87
N GLY A 151 50.29 42.64 -25.57
CA GLY A 151 50.97 42.28 -24.30
C GLY A 151 50.56 43.27 -23.19
N ILE A 152 50.91 42.99 -21.91
CA ILE A 152 50.65 43.83 -20.69
C ILE A 152 49.18 43.83 -20.20
N GLY A 153 48.85 43.55 -18.92
CA GLY A 153 49.69 43.02 -17.83
C GLY A 153 48.98 42.77 -16.48
N LEU A 154 49.47 41.74 -15.75
CA LEU A 154 49.50 41.57 -14.27
C LEU A 154 48.18 41.30 -13.48
N PRO A 155 48.23 40.68 -12.27
CA PRO A 155 49.13 39.60 -11.84
C PRO A 155 48.44 38.38 -11.16
N ARG A 156 48.84 37.19 -11.63
CA ARG A 156 48.92 35.86 -10.95
C ARG A 156 48.28 35.67 -9.54
N ARG A 157 47.18 34.89 -9.45
CA ARG A 157 47.04 33.78 -8.46
C ARG A 157 45.94 32.73 -8.76
N LEU A 158 45.84 32.25 -10.01
CA LEU A 158 44.91 31.17 -10.39
C LEU A 158 45.55 30.14 -11.35
N ARG A 159 46.04 29.02 -10.80
CA ARG A 159 46.33 27.76 -11.51
C ARG A 159 45.90 26.57 -10.62
N ARG A 160 45.66 25.41 -11.25
CA ARG A 160 45.05 24.18 -10.68
C ARG A 160 43.57 24.30 -10.25
N ARG A 161 42.65 24.26 -11.22
CA ARG A 161 41.31 23.62 -11.05
C ARG A 161 40.61 23.13 -12.33
N GLY A 162 41.39 22.79 -13.36
CA GLY A 162 40.92 21.84 -14.38
C GLY A 162 40.60 20.47 -13.74
N ALA A 163 39.75 19.68 -14.39
CA ALA A 163 39.30 18.35 -13.92
C ALA A 163 38.48 18.30 -12.59
N ALA A 164 37.88 19.41 -12.15
CA ALA A 164 36.96 19.44 -10.99
C ALA A 164 35.46 19.60 -11.36
N GLY A 165 35.13 20.04 -12.58
CA GLY A 165 33.79 20.49 -12.95
C GLY A 165 32.69 19.42 -13.00
N GLN A 166 33.01 18.18 -13.40
CA GLN A 166 32.01 17.13 -13.64
C GLN A 166 31.76 16.17 -12.46
N ARG A 167 32.59 16.21 -11.40
CA ARG A 167 32.34 15.43 -10.16
C ARG A 167 31.45 16.16 -9.15
N ALA A 168 31.28 17.48 -9.26
CA ALA A 168 30.50 18.28 -8.31
C ALA A 168 29.00 17.94 -8.30
N LEU A 169 28.40 17.79 -9.49
CA LEU A 169 26.95 17.53 -9.62
C LEU A 169 26.55 16.11 -9.17
N ALA A 170 27.42 15.11 -9.35
CA ALA A 170 27.19 13.75 -8.87
C ALA A 170 27.42 13.60 -7.34
N GLY A 171 28.24 14.46 -6.73
CA GLY A 171 28.59 14.37 -5.31
C GLY A 171 27.57 14.98 -4.34
N GLY A 172 26.72 15.91 -4.80
CA GLY A 172 25.80 16.68 -3.96
C GLY A 172 24.77 15.81 -3.23
N GLY A 173 24.02 15.00 -3.98
CA GLY A 173 22.99 14.12 -3.41
C GLY A 173 23.53 13.09 -2.41
N ALA A 174 24.72 12.54 -2.68
CA ALA A 174 25.35 11.55 -1.81
C ALA A 174 25.69 12.09 -0.41
N ARG A 175 26.06 13.36 -0.27
CA ARG A 175 26.29 14.02 1.03
C ARG A 175 25.00 14.49 1.70
N ALA A 176 23.95 14.82 0.95
CA ALA A 176 22.65 15.17 1.53
C ALA A 176 22.03 13.97 2.26
N LEU A 177 22.07 12.78 1.67
CA LEU A 177 21.45 11.58 2.24
C LEU A 177 22.16 11.09 3.51
N SER A 178 23.48 11.20 3.62
CA SER A 178 24.25 10.75 4.80
C SER A 178 24.15 11.65 6.03
N HIS A 179 23.50 12.82 5.93
CA HIS A 179 23.24 13.73 7.06
C HIS A 179 21.76 14.13 7.23
N GLY A 180 20.98 14.13 6.13
CA GLY A 180 19.55 14.42 6.12
C GLY A 180 18.67 13.20 6.41
N LEU A 181 18.98 12.01 5.84
CA LEU A 181 18.29 10.76 6.18
C LEU A 181 18.92 10.08 7.40
N ARG A 182 18.89 10.81 8.53
CA ARG A 182 18.76 10.11 9.81
C ARG A 182 17.36 9.49 9.80
N ARG A 183 17.29 8.20 10.10
CA ARG A 183 16.00 7.52 10.27
C ARG A 183 15.27 8.19 11.44
N SER A 184 13.99 7.89 11.63
CA SER A 184 13.44 7.82 12.98
C SER A 184 14.08 6.61 13.71
N ASP A 185 15.38 6.69 14.01
CA ASP A 185 16.13 5.66 14.73
C ASP A 185 15.68 5.59 16.21
N GLU A 186 14.95 6.62 16.66
CA GLU A 186 14.01 6.61 17.79
C GLU A 186 12.81 5.70 17.49
N VAL A 187 13.09 4.41 17.36
CA VAL A 187 12.09 3.34 17.25
C VAL A 187 11.31 3.29 18.57
N THR A 188 9.99 3.44 18.50
CA THR A 188 9.08 3.04 19.58
C THR A 188 9.33 1.57 19.91
N LYS A 189 10.07 1.33 20.99
CA LYS A 189 10.33 -0.02 21.49
C LYS A 189 9.02 -0.58 22.03
N VAL A 190 8.41 -1.46 21.23
CA VAL A 190 7.30 -2.30 21.62
C VAL A 190 7.85 -3.62 22.13
N GLU A 191 7.64 -3.91 23.40
CA GLU A 191 8.13 -5.13 24.05
C GLU A 191 7.00 -5.87 24.78
N ALA A 192 7.05 -7.21 24.76
CA ALA A 192 6.18 -8.04 25.59
C ALA A 192 6.75 -8.10 27.01
N LYS A 193 5.92 -7.76 27.99
CA LYS A 193 6.30 -7.74 29.41
C LYS A 193 5.34 -8.59 30.24
N GLY A 194 5.90 -9.39 31.14
CA GLY A 194 5.14 -10.08 32.20
C GLY A 194 5.28 -9.38 33.54
N GLY A 195 4.56 -9.88 34.53
CA GLY A 195 4.41 -9.23 35.83
C GLY A 195 3.48 -8.01 35.79
N ASP A 196 3.30 -7.38 36.95
CA ASP A 196 2.27 -6.37 37.15
C ASP A 196 2.52 -5.04 36.38
N PRO A 197 1.55 -4.56 35.57
CA PRO A 197 1.61 -3.24 34.98
C PRO A 197 1.56 -2.08 35.99
N LEU A 198 0.92 -2.24 37.15
CA LEU A 198 0.69 -1.12 38.08
C LEU A 198 1.91 -0.84 38.98
N GLY A 199 2.62 -1.89 39.40
CA GLY A 199 3.92 -1.84 40.08
C GLY A 199 5.09 -1.43 39.17
N SER A 200 4.87 -1.38 37.85
CA SER A 200 5.81 -0.82 36.87
C SER A 200 5.85 0.72 36.93
N ARG A 201 7.00 1.32 36.64
CA ARG A 201 7.14 2.78 36.44
C ARG A 201 6.73 3.15 35.01
N LEU A 202 5.47 3.49 34.79
CA LEU A 202 4.93 3.91 33.47
C LEU A 202 4.42 5.36 33.51
N GLY A 203 4.48 6.06 32.38
CA GLY A 203 3.84 7.38 32.25
C GLY A 203 2.30 7.32 32.28
N ALA A 204 1.74 6.22 31.75
CA ALA A 204 0.35 5.80 31.89
C ALA A 204 0.17 4.30 31.60
N LEU A 205 -0.98 3.74 31.99
CA LEU A 205 -1.46 2.41 31.60
C LEU A 205 -2.79 2.53 30.83
N ALA A 206 -2.84 2.05 29.59
CA ALA A 206 -4.07 1.92 28.82
C ALA A 206 -4.74 0.55 29.04
N VAL A 207 -6.06 0.59 29.22
CA VAL A 207 -6.92 -0.56 29.51
C VAL A 207 -8.07 -0.57 28.51
N LEU A 208 -8.16 -1.64 27.72
CA LEU A 208 -9.12 -1.77 26.63
C LEU A 208 -10.38 -2.50 27.12
N LEU A 209 -11.55 -1.87 27.00
CA LEU A 209 -12.83 -2.36 27.53
C LEU A 209 -13.92 -2.34 26.46
N TYR A 210 -14.74 -3.39 26.37
CA TYR A 210 -15.97 -3.36 25.56
C TYR A 210 -17.10 -2.60 26.26
N GLU A 211 -18.15 -2.27 25.51
CA GLU A 211 -19.38 -1.70 26.08
C GLU A 211 -19.97 -2.61 27.16
N GLY A 212 -20.26 -2.02 28.33
CA GLY A 212 -20.79 -2.72 29.50
C GLY A 212 -19.77 -3.48 30.35
N GLU A 213 -18.49 -3.59 29.96
CA GLU A 213 -17.47 -4.24 30.77
C GLU A 213 -17.02 -3.36 31.95
N ARG A 214 -16.75 -4.00 33.09
CA ARG A 214 -16.19 -3.36 34.29
C ARG A 214 -14.66 -3.27 34.16
N PRO A 215 -14.01 -2.23 34.71
CA PRO A 215 -12.55 -2.19 34.76
C PRO A 215 -12.00 -3.32 35.64
N PRO A 216 -10.80 -3.86 35.35
CA PRO A 216 -10.17 -4.90 36.18
C PRO A 216 -10.02 -4.45 37.64
N ALA A 217 -10.21 -5.35 38.60
CA ALA A 217 -10.25 -5.01 40.03
C ALA A 217 -9.02 -4.20 40.48
N ARG A 218 -7.81 -4.64 40.11
CA ARG A 218 -6.53 -3.97 40.42
C ARG A 218 -6.42 -2.57 39.79
N VAL A 219 -6.99 -2.36 38.60
CA VAL A 219 -7.03 -1.04 37.92
C VAL A 219 -7.98 -0.09 38.65
N ASN A 220 -9.09 -0.62 39.16
CA ASN A 220 -10.04 0.14 39.97
C ASN A 220 -9.44 0.51 41.34
N GLU A 221 -8.74 -0.42 41.97
CA GLU A 221 -8.00 -0.23 43.23
C GLU A 221 -6.92 0.86 43.09
N ALA A 222 -6.04 0.74 42.10
CA ALA A 222 -4.98 1.71 41.82
C ALA A 222 -5.48 3.11 41.39
N THR A 223 -6.78 3.27 41.12
CA THR A 223 -7.44 4.56 40.85
C THR A 223 -8.38 4.99 41.98
N GLY A 224 -8.27 4.40 43.18
CA GLY A 224 -9.10 4.78 44.34
C GLY A 224 -10.60 4.62 44.10
N GLY A 225 -10.99 3.61 43.32
CA GLY A 225 -12.36 3.37 42.88
C GLY A 225 -12.84 4.25 41.71
N ALA A 226 -12.00 5.13 41.16
CA ALA A 226 -12.44 6.10 40.15
C ALA A 226 -12.84 5.44 38.83
N ALA A 227 -12.16 4.37 38.41
CA ALA A 227 -12.53 3.64 37.20
C ALA A 227 -13.96 3.07 37.27
N GLN A 228 -14.32 2.42 38.38
CA GLN A 228 -15.66 1.87 38.56
C GLN A 228 -16.71 2.95 38.90
N ARG A 229 -16.30 4.15 39.38
CA ARG A 229 -17.18 5.33 39.45
C ARG A 229 -17.51 5.86 38.05
N ALA A 230 -16.52 6.10 37.19
CA ALA A 230 -16.72 6.59 35.82
C ALA A 230 -17.63 5.66 34.97
N VAL A 231 -17.55 4.34 35.19
CA VAL A 231 -18.48 3.38 34.56
C VAL A 231 -19.88 3.42 35.18
N ARG A 232 -20.02 3.55 36.50
CA ARG A 232 -21.33 3.61 37.18
C ARG A 232 -22.11 4.89 36.92
N LEU A 233 -21.43 6.03 36.82
CA LEU A 233 -22.03 7.32 36.44
C LEU A 233 -22.33 7.40 34.94
N GLY A 234 -21.71 6.54 34.13
CA GLY A 234 -21.89 6.50 32.68
C GLY A 234 -21.05 7.52 31.92
N ASP A 235 -20.04 8.12 32.56
CA ASP A 235 -19.03 8.98 31.92
C ASP A 235 -18.18 8.16 30.93
N PHE A 236 -17.87 6.92 31.30
CA PHE A 236 -17.25 5.93 30.43
C PHE A 236 -18.21 4.75 30.22
N ARG A 237 -18.57 4.47 28.96
CA ARG A 237 -19.52 3.41 28.59
C ARG A 237 -18.90 2.30 27.75
N GLY A 238 -17.60 2.40 27.44
CA GLY A 238 -16.88 1.46 26.57
C GLY A 238 -17.09 1.71 25.06
N LYS A 239 -17.75 2.81 24.66
CA LYS A 239 -18.03 3.11 23.25
C LYS A 239 -16.77 3.16 22.39
N ALA A 240 -16.85 2.76 21.13
CA ALA A 240 -15.68 2.68 20.24
C ALA A 240 -14.92 4.02 20.16
N GLY A 241 -13.65 4.02 20.58
CA GLY A 241 -12.80 5.20 20.62
C GLY A 241 -13.03 6.16 21.81
N GLN A 242 -13.99 5.87 22.69
CA GLN A 242 -14.20 6.64 23.93
C GLN A 242 -12.97 6.55 24.83
N GLN A 243 -12.57 7.67 25.45
CA GLN A 243 -11.45 7.73 26.38
C GLN A 243 -11.89 8.29 27.74
N ALA A 244 -11.35 7.75 28.82
CA ALA A 244 -11.33 8.41 30.13
C ALA A 244 -9.91 8.38 30.70
N LEU A 245 -9.35 9.54 31.00
CA LEU A 245 -8.07 9.68 31.68
C LEU A 245 -8.31 9.82 33.19
N LEU A 246 -7.80 8.86 33.95
CA LEU A 246 -7.93 8.78 35.40
C LEU A 246 -6.55 8.88 36.03
N TYR A 247 -6.50 9.34 37.28
CA TYR A 247 -5.26 9.49 38.04
C TYR A 247 -5.23 8.48 39.19
N GLY A 248 -4.03 7.99 39.49
CA GLY A 248 -3.78 7.02 40.56
C GLY A 248 -2.56 7.43 41.40
N SER A 249 -2.51 6.95 42.65
CA SER A 249 -1.41 7.22 43.60
C SER A 249 -0.20 6.29 43.44
N GLY A 250 -0.30 5.25 42.60
CA GLY A 250 0.73 4.24 42.40
C GLY A 250 1.89 4.64 41.47
N ARG A 251 2.81 3.71 41.25
CA ARG A 251 4.01 3.87 40.37
C ARG A 251 3.68 4.16 38.90
N THR A 252 2.44 3.90 38.49
CA THR A 252 1.85 4.38 37.24
C THR A 252 0.75 5.40 37.60
N PRO A 253 0.99 6.72 37.49
CA PRO A 253 0.11 7.75 38.03
C PRO A 253 -1.11 8.08 37.15
N ARG A 254 -1.24 7.43 35.98
CA ARG A 254 -2.31 7.66 35.01
C ARG A 254 -2.85 6.35 34.47
N VAL A 255 -4.17 6.21 34.44
CA VAL A 255 -4.89 5.10 33.81
C VAL A 255 -5.74 5.67 32.68
N MET A 256 -5.68 5.06 31.50
CA MET A 256 -6.47 5.43 30.33
C MET A 256 -7.46 4.29 30.05
N LEU A 257 -8.75 4.49 30.38
CA LEU A 257 -9.79 3.59 29.89
C LEU A 257 -10.05 3.91 28.42
N VAL A 258 -10.04 2.92 27.55
CA VAL A 258 -10.30 3.11 26.11
C VAL A 258 -11.33 2.11 25.61
N GLY A 259 -12.40 2.63 25.01
CA GLY A 259 -13.55 1.85 24.59
C GLY A 259 -13.35 1.15 23.25
N LEU A 260 -13.66 -0.15 23.22
CA LEU A 260 -13.65 -1.00 22.03
C LEU A 260 -14.99 -0.97 21.27
N GLY A 261 -16.06 -0.46 21.89
CA GLY A 261 -17.43 -0.52 21.35
C GLY A 261 -18.13 -1.84 21.71
N PRO A 262 -19.22 -2.18 21.02
CA PRO A 262 -19.95 -3.42 21.27
C PRO A 262 -19.09 -4.64 20.90
N ARG A 263 -19.09 -5.65 21.76
CA ARG A 263 -18.29 -6.87 21.53
C ARG A 263 -18.79 -7.71 20.35
N LYS A 264 -20.07 -7.61 20.00
CA LYS A 264 -20.67 -8.26 18.83
C LYS A 264 -20.11 -7.62 17.54
N GLY A 265 -19.34 -8.38 16.77
CA GLY A 265 -18.69 -7.90 15.54
C GLY A 265 -17.32 -7.26 15.76
N ALA A 266 -16.78 -7.25 16.98
CA ALA A 266 -15.41 -6.82 17.24
C ALA A 266 -14.38 -7.80 16.64
N GLY A 267 -13.20 -7.29 16.29
CA GLY A 267 -12.08 -8.06 15.76
C GLY A 267 -10.75 -7.33 15.89
N ALA A 268 -9.72 -7.77 15.16
CA ALA A 268 -8.37 -7.18 15.24
C ALA A 268 -8.36 -5.67 14.97
N GLU A 269 -9.07 -5.21 13.93
CA GLU A 269 -9.19 -3.79 13.58
C GLU A 269 -9.80 -2.93 14.71
N THR A 270 -10.73 -3.48 15.50
CA THR A 270 -11.30 -2.82 16.69
C THR A 270 -10.22 -2.52 17.73
N VAL A 271 -9.38 -3.52 18.02
CA VAL A 271 -8.24 -3.38 18.93
C VAL A 271 -7.20 -2.42 18.37
N ARG A 272 -6.88 -2.49 17.06
CA ARG A 272 -5.93 -1.58 16.41
C ARG A 272 -6.34 -0.11 16.58
N ARG A 273 -7.62 0.22 16.37
CA ARG A 273 -8.15 1.59 16.53
C ARG A 273 -8.04 2.07 17.97
N ALA A 274 -8.49 1.28 18.94
CA ALA A 274 -8.43 1.66 20.35
C ALA A 274 -6.99 1.87 20.86
N VAL A 275 -6.05 0.99 20.50
CA VAL A 275 -4.61 1.19 20.81
C VAL A 275 -4.06 2.43 20.11
N GLY A 276 -4.48 2.70 18.87
CA GLY A 276 -4.13 3.92 18.17
C GLY A 276 -4.62 5.19 18.85
N GLU A 277 -5.83 5.18 19.45
CA GLU A 277 -6.34 6.29 20.27
C GLU A 277 -5.50 6.45 21.56
N ALA A 278 -5.18 5.35 22.25
CA ALA A 278 -4.36 5.36 23.46
C ALA A 278 -2.96 5.96 23.22
N VAL A 279 -2.32 5.57 22.11
CA VAL A 279 -0.99 6.09 21.72
C VAL A 279 -1.05 7.57 21.34
N ARG A 280 -2.09 8.03 20.63
CA ARG A 280 -2.28 9.46 20.33
C ARG A 280 -2.48 10.28 21.61
N LEU A 281 -3.27 9.78 22.57
CA LEU A 281 -3.42 10.42 23.88
C LEU A 281 -2.08 10.49 24.63
N ALA A 282 -1.30 9.40 24.64
CA ALA A 282 0.02 9.36 25.28
C ALA A 282 1.02 10.34 24.64
N ARG A 283 1.03 10.46 23.30
CA ARG A 283 1.88 11.43 22.57
C ARG A 283 1.44 12.88 22.83
N ARG A 284 0.13 13.16 22.86
CA ARG A 284 -0.43 14.49 23.22
C ARG A 284 -0.09 14.92 24.64
N LEU A 285 0.14 13.97 25.55
CA LEU A 285 0.56 14.20 26.93
C LEU A 285 2.09 14.11 27.13
N GLU A 286 2.87 14.07 26.04
CA GLU A 286 4.35 13.95 26.02
C GLU A 286 4.89 12.81 26.91
N LEU A 287 4.15 11.70 27.01
CA LEU A 287 4.53 10.58 27.88
C LEU A 287 5.73 9.81 27.32
N LYS A 288 6.76 9.60 28.16
CA LYS A 288 7.94 8.79 27.83
C LYS A 288 7.64 7.28 27.78
N SER A 289 6.57 6.82 28.43
CA SER A 289 6.17 5.42 28.41
C SER A 289 4.67 5.19 28.61
N LEU A 290 4.15 4.17 27.92
CA LEU A 290 2.78 3.70 27.99
C LEU A 290 2.80 2.18 28.20
N GLY A 291 2.09 1.69 29.22
CA GLY A 291 1.67 0.29 29.26
C GLY A 291 0.36 0.11 28.50
N VAL A 292 0.16 -1.04 27.85
CA VAL A 292 -1.14 -1.42 27.29
C VAL A 292 -1.47 -2.84 27.75
N LEU A 293 -2.65 -2.98 28.37
CA LEU A 293 -3.27 -4.28 28.64
C LEU A 293 -4.14 -4.69 27.43
N PRO A 294 -3.92 -5.88 26.84
CA PRO A 294 -4.91 -6.51 25.96
C PRO A 294 -6.26 -6.69 26.69
N PRO A 295 -7.39 -6.79 25.97
CA PRO A 295 -8.67 -7.07 26.61
C PRO A 295 -8.64 -8.45 27.27
N GLU A 296 -9.05 -8.54 28.55
CA GLU A 296 -9.07 -9.79 29.34
C GLU A 296 -9.80 -10.94 28.62
N LYS A 297 -10.83 -10.57 27.84
CA LYS A 297 -11.66 -11.49 27.06
C LYS A 297 -11.61 -11.07 25.59
N PRO A 298 -10.70 -11.64 24.77
CA PRO A 298 -10.53 -11.26 23.36
C PRO A 298 -11.81 -11.32 22.50
N ALA A 299 -11.73 -10.69 21.33
CA ALA A 299 -12.75 -10.80 20.29
C ALA A 299 -12.86 -12.23 19.76
N ARG A 300 -14.03 -12.61 19.20
CA ARG A 300 -14.22 -13.94 18.59
C ARG A 300 -13.20 -14.13 17.46
N GLY A 301 -12.43 -15.22 17.52
CA GLY A 301 -11.40 -15.54 16.52
C GLY A 301 -10.01 -14.97 16.82
N LEU A 302 -9.78 -14.30 17.96
CA LEU A 302 -8.44 -13.95 18.44
C LEU A 302 -8.09 -14.77 19.68
N SER A 303 -6.91 -15.40 19.69
CA SER A 303 -6.33 -15.91 20.94
C SER A 303 -5.82 -14.76 21.81
N ALA A 304 -5.53 -15.01 23.09
CA ALA A 304 -4.88 -14.03 23.96
C ALA A 304 -3.48 -13.63 23.45
N ALA A 305 -2.76 -14.57 22.81
CA ALA A 305 -1.46 -14.29 22.21
C ALA A 305 -1.59 -13.38 20.97
N ASP A 306 -2.56 -13.63 20.11
CA ASP A 306 -2.79 -12.82 18.91
C ASP A 306 -3.37 -11.44 19.26
N ALA A 307 -4.21 -11.35 20.30
CA ALA A 307 -4.62 -10.06 20.85
C ALA A 307 -3.43 -9.22 21.33
N ALA A 308 -2.45 -9.82 22.02
CA ALA A 308 -1.20 -9.14 22.38
C ALA A 308 -0.36 -8.76 21.15
N GLY A 309 -0.33 -9.60 20.11
CA GLY A 309 0.29 -9.28 18.82
C GLY A 309 -0.36 -8.07 18.12
N VAL A 310 -1.69 -8.04 18.04
CA VAL A 310 -2.45 -6.92 17.45
C VAL A 310 -2.24 -5.62 18.24
N VAL A 311 -2.21 -5.69 19.58
CA VAL A 311 -1.86 -4.54 20.43
C VAL A 311 -0.43 -4.05 20.13
N ALA A 312 0.53 -4.95 19.97
CA ALA A 312 1.91 -4.60 19.65
C ALA A 312 2.08 -3.96 18.26
N GLU A 313 1.42 -4.52 17.23
CA GLU A 313 1.40 -3.94 15.88
C GLU A 313 0.81 -2.52 15.92
N ALA A 314 -0.38 -2.38 16.49
CA ALA A 314 -1.09 -1.11 16.55
C ALA A 314 -0.31 -0.03 17.32
N ALA A 315 0.37 -0.40 18.40
CA ALA A 315 1.22 0.49 19.16
C ALA A 315 2.38 1.04 18.30
N ALA A 316 3.11 0.15 17.60
CA ALA A 316 4.21 0.54 16.73
C ALA A 316 3.77 1.37 15.51
N LEU A 317 2.59 1.06 14.93
CA LEU A 317 2.03 1.85 13.82
C LEU A 317 1.56 3.24 14.25
N ALA A 318 0.90 3.36 15.41
CA ALA A 318 0.38 4.63 15.91
C ALA A 318 1.46 5.55 16.51
N ALA A 319 2.56 4.98 16.99
CA ALA A 319 3.66 5.75 17.56
C ALA A 319 4.65 6.30 16.51
N TYR A 320 4.60 5.79 15.28
CA TYR A 320 5.31 6.35 14.12
C TYR A 320 5.07 7.86 13.97
N GLY A 321 6.14 8.61 13.76
CA GLY A 321 6.12 10.02 13.40
C GLY A 321 6.95 10.28 12.16
N TRP A 322 6.51 11.20 11.31
CA TRP A 322 7.26 11.66 10.16
C TRP A 322 7.11 13.17 10.01
N SER A 323 8.23 13.88 9.96
CA SER A 323 8.27 15.34 9.81
C SER A 323 9.59 15.76 9.17
N LEU A 324 9.51 16.69 8.21
CA LEU A 324 10.67 17.40 7.68
C LEU A 324 10.74 18.86 8.19
N LYS A 325 9.85 19.23 9.12
CA LYS A 325 9.81 20.57 9.70
C LYS A 325 10.98 20.74 10.67
N THR A 326 11.74 21.82 10.51
CA THR A 326 12.82 22.20 11.44
C THR A 326 12.31 22.65 12.81
N GLU A 327 11.01 22.97 12.91
CA GLU A 327 10.35 23.34 14.16
C GLU A 327 9.01 22.59 14.29
N GLU A 328 8.81 21.96 15.44
CA GLU A 328 7.52 21.50 15.95
C GLU A 328 7.29 22.18 17.32
N GLY A 329 6.02 22.44 17.67
CA GLY A 329 5.67 23.02 18.97
C GLY A 329 6.20 24.44 19.24
N GLY A 330 6.65 25.19 18.23
CA GLY A 330 7.05 26.60 18.35
C GLY A 330 8.37 26.88 19.06
N LYS A 331 9.19 25.85 19.35
CA LYS A 331 10.54 26.02 19.92
C LYS A 331 11.52 26.50 18.85
N LYS A 332 11.70 27.81 18.76
CA LYS A 332 12.63 28.46 17.82
C LYS A 332 14.08 28.00 18.04
N GLY A 333 14.83 27.83 16.95
CA GLY A 333 16.30 27.71 16.97
C GLY A 333 16.87 26.37 16.48
N GLY A 334 16.04 25.41 16.06
CA GLY A 334 16.48 24.12 15.55
C GLY A 334 16.93 24.16 14.08
N ARG A 335 18.24 24.04 13.80
CA ARG A 335 18.76 23.86 12.41
C ARG A 335 18.65 22.41 11.90
N ARG A 336 17.71 21.63 12.46
CA ARG A 336 17.47 20.19 12.24
C ARG A 336 15.97 19.92 12.32
N PRO A 337 15.43 18.87 11.67
CA PRO A 337 14.06 18.42 11.91
C PRO A 337 13.78 18.24 13.41
N ALA A 338 12.62 18.68 13.87
CA ALA A 338 12.24 18.54 15.27
C ALA A 338 12.05 17.06 15.64
N LYS A 339 12.42 16.71 16.87
CA LYS A 339 12.20 15.37 17.43
C LYS A 339 10.90 15.34 18.21
N GLY A 340 9.99 14.46 17.84
CA GLY A 340 8.88 14.08 18.71
C GLY A 340 9.38 13.34 19.96
N PRO A 341 8.61 13.30 21.06
CA PRO A 341 9.01 12.59 22.28
C PRO A 341 9.10 11.07 22.05
N GLU A 342 10.18 10.43 22.50
CA GLU A 342 10.33 8.97 22.50
C GLU A 342 9.28 8.34 23.43
N LEU A 343 8.32 7.62 22.84
CA LEU A 343 7.33 6.83 23.57
C LEU A 343 7.74 5.36 23.56
N LYS A 344 8.09 4.80 24.72
CA LYS A 344 8.25 3.34 24.91
C LYS A 344 6.89 2.70 25.21
N VAL A 345 6.50 1.65 24.47
CA VAL A 345 5.23 0.93 24.73
C VAL A 345 5.50 -0.47 25.25
N GLN A 346 4.97 -0.79 26.43
CA GLN A 346 5.04 -2.13 27.03
C GLN A 346 3.67 -2.82 26.87
N VAL A 347 3.65 -3.94 26.16
CA VAL A 347 2.45 -4.78 26.02
C VAL A 347 2.49 -5.82 27.12
N PHE A 348 1.53 -5.77 28.03
CA PHE A 348 1.48 -6.66 29.18
C PHE A 348 0.80 -7.98 28.80
N ALA A 349 1.61 -9.02 28.58
CA ALA A 349 1.17 -10.32 28.12
C ALA A 349 2.21 -11.41 28.45
N GLU A 350 1.72 -12.57 28.88
CA GLU A 350 2.56 -13.64 29.46
C GLU A 350 2.60 -14.92 28.59
N GLY A 351 3.46 -15.86 28.98
CA GLY A 351 3.70 -17.09 28.23
C GLY A 351 4.57 -16.93 26.96
N ALA A 352 5.02 -18.06 26.42
CA ALA A 352 5.88 -18.08 25.24
C ALA A 352 5.15 -17.64 23.96
N ALA A 353 3.87 -18.01 23.82
CA ALA A 353 3.04 -17.70 22.65
C ALA A 353 2.84 -16.19 22.46
N ALA A 354 2.47 -15.45 23.51
CA ALA A 354 2.31 -14.00 23.42
C ALA A 354 3.65 -13.29 23.12
N LYS A 355 4.74 -13.72 23.78
CA LYS A 355 6.09 -13.23 23.48
C LYS A 355 6.50 -13.49 22.02
N ALA A 356 6.07 -14.59 21.41
CA ALA A 356 6.28 -14.87 19.99
C ALA A 356 5.41 -14.00 19.08
N ALA A 357 4.11 -13.84 19.39
CA ALA A 357 3.19 -13.00 18.64
C ALA A 357 3.62 -11.52 18.63
N VAL A 358 4.05 -10.97 19.76
CA VAL A 358 4.58 -9.60 19.86
C VAL A 358 5.87 -9.43 19.06
N ARG A 359 6.77 -10.43 19.02
CA ARG A 359 7.97 -10.38 18.17
C ARG A 359 7.63 -10.37 16.67
N ARG A 360 6.64 -11.17 16.23
CA ARG A 360 6.14 -11.14 14.85
C ARG A 360 5.52 -9.76 14.53
N ALA A 361 4.64 -9.28 15.38
CA ALA A 361 3.98 -7.98 15.23
C ALA A 361 4.97 -6.80 15.16
N ALA A 362 6.05 -6.83 15.95
CA ALA A 362 7.12 -5.84 15.89
C ALA A 362 7.88 -5.89 14.55
N ALA A 363 8.21 -7.08 14.04
CA ALA A 363 8.84 -7.24 12.71
C ALA A 363 7.93 -6.73 11.57
N VAL A 364 6.64 -7.02 11.64
CA VAL A 364 5.60 -6.56 10.71
C VAL A 364 5.44 -5.04 10.75
N ALA A 365 5.36 -4.46 11.94
CA ALA A 365 5.23 -3.01 12.10
C ALA A 365 6.52 -2.26 11.73
N GLU A 366 7.71 -2.82 11.94
CA GLU A 366 8.97 -2.26 11.41
C GLU A 366 8.98 -2.24 9.87
N GLY A 367 8.58 -3.33 9.22
CA GLY A 367 8.45 -3.37 7.75
C GLY A 367 7.40 -2.37 7.24
N THR A 368 6.27 -2.26 7.94
CA THR A 368 5.18 -1.34 7.57
C THR A 368 5.63 0.11 7.74
N ASN A 369 6.26 0.45 8.86
CA ASN A 369 6.79 1.80 9.11
C ASN A 369 7.96 2.16 8.19
N LEU A 370 8.75 1.20 7.71
CA LEU A 370 9.72 1.41 6.62
C LEU A 370 9.02 1.75 5.30
N ALA A 371 7.97 1.03 4.92
CA ALA A 371 7.18 1.37 3.73
C ALA A 371 6.57 2.78 3.83
N ARG A 372 6.14 3.18 5.04
CA ARG A 372 5.66 4.54 5.33
C ARG A 372 6.76 5.59 5.27
N GLU A 373 7.94 5.34 5.85
CA GLU A 373 9.13 6.19 5.77
C GLU A 373 9.47 6.48 4.30
N LEU A 374 9.58 5.43 3.48
CA LEU A 374 9.93 5.56 2.05
C LEU A 374 8.83 6.23 1.22
N GLY A 375 7.55 5.89 1.45
CA GLY A 375 6.43 6.50 0.74
C GLY A 375 6.21 7.98 1.10
N ASN A 376 6.52 8.38 2.34
CA ASN A 376 6.38 9.76 2.79
C ASN A 376 7.44 10.72 2.21
N LEU A 377 8.58 10.21 1.73
CA LEU A 377 9.65 11.01 1.12
C LEU A 377 9.14 11.81 -0.10
N PRO A 378 9.33 13.14 -0.15
CA PRO A 378 9.03 13.94 -1.34
C PRO A 378 9.93 13.51 -2.50
N GLY A 379 9.51 13.77 -3.74
CA GLY A 379 10.22 13.29 -4.95
C GLY A 379 11.72 13.61 -4.94
N ASN A 380 12.08 14.84 -4.56
CA ASN A 380 13.48 15.31 -4.49
C ASN A 380 14.37 14.64 -3.41
N LEU A 381 13.82 13.76 -2.57
CA LEU A 381 14.58 12.95 -1.59
C LEU A 381 14.34 11.45 -1.77
N GLY A 382 13.13 11.05 -2.16
CA GLY A 382 12.71 9.66 -2.31
C GLY A 382 12.89 9.11 -3.73
N THR A 383 13.97 9.50 -4.41
CA THR A 383 14.29 9.16 -5.81
C THR A 383 14.51 7.65 -6.03
N PRO A 384 14.58 7.15 -7.29
CA PRO A 384 14.88 5.75 -7.58
C PRO A 384 16.23 5.32 -7.02
N THR A 385 17.25 6.18 -7.08
CA THR A 385 18.55 5.93 -6.43
C THR A 385 18.42 5.81 -4.93
N ALA A 386 17.67 6.71 -4.28
CA ALA A 386 17.44 6.65 -2.84
C ALA A 386 16.66 5.40 -2.42
N LEU A 387 15.64 5.00 -3.19
CA LEU A 387 14.84 3.79 -2.95
C LEU A 387 15.69 2.51 -3.07
N ALA A 388 16.56 2.43 -4.08
CA ALA A 388 17.50 1.33 -4.24
C ALA A 388 18.56 1.27 -3.12
N GLN A 389 19.08 2.43 -2.69
CA GLN A 389 19.99 2.52 -1.54
C GLN A 389 19.31 2.13 -0.22
N ALA A 390 18.03 2.49 -0.02
CA ALA A 390 17.25 2.09 1.13
C ALA A 390 17.02 0.57 1.17
N ALA A 391 16.66 -0.05 0.04
CA ALA A 391 16.55 -1.50 -0.08
C ALA A 391 17.88 -2.19 0.27
N GLN A 392 19.02 -1.72 -0.27
CA GLN A 392 20.35 -2.24 0.08
C GLN A 392 20.72 -2.05 1.57
N LYS A 393 20.34 -0.92 2.18
CA LYS A 393 20.55 -0.64 3.61
C LYS A 393 19.74 -1.60 4.47
N GLU A 394 18.48 -1.85 4.11
CA GLU A 394 17.60 -2.74 4.87
C GLU A 394 17.95 -4.22 4.67
N GLY A 395 18.33 -4.66 3.46
CA GLY A 395 18.76 -6.04 3.22
C GLY A 395 19.93 -6.46 4.13
N ARG A 396 20.89 -5.54 4.35
CA ARG A 396 21.99 -5.72 5.32
C ARG A 396 21.54 -5.76 6.79
N ARG A 397 20.41 -5.13 7.15
CA ARG A 397 19.84 -5.13 8.53
C ARG A 397 18.92 -6.32 8.79
N ALA A 398 18.13 -6.73 7.80
CA ALA A 398 17.08 -7.74 7.93
C ALA A 398 17.53 -9.15 7.49
N GLY A 399 18.60 -9.27 6.70
CA GLY A 399 19.15 -10.56 6.27
C GLY A 399 18.64 -11.05 4.90
N PHE A 400 18.51 -10.15 3.92
CA PHE A 400 18.17 -10.51 2.54
C PHE A 400 19.15 -9.89 1.53
N LYS A 401 19.39 -10.59 0.40
CA LYS A 401 20.30 -10.12 -0.65
C LYS A 401 19.64 -9.03 -1.49
N VAL A 402 20.41 -8.09 -2.02
CA VAL A 402 19.91 -7.04 -2.91
C VAL A 402 20.84 -6.82 -4.09
N LYS A 403 20.35 -7.07 -5.31
CA LYS A 403 20.96 -6.69 -6.58
C LYS A 403 20.21 -5.49 -7.15
N VAL A 404 20.93 -4.52 -7.70
CA VAL A 404 20.35 -3.36 -8.38
C VAL A 404 20.87 -3.35 -9.81
N LEU A 405 19.95 -3.36 -10.78
CA LEU A 405 20.29 -3.21 -12.19
C LEU A 405 20.30 -1.72 -12.55
N LEU A 406 21.28 -1.33 -13.36
CA LEU A 406 21.47 0.04 -13.83
C LEU A 406 20.97 0.18 -15.28
N PRO A 407 20.84 1.41 -15.83
CA PRO A 407 20.29 1.60 -17.19
C PRO A 407 21.02 0.84 -18.30
N ALA A 408 22.32 0.57 -18.15
CA ALA A 408 23.08 -0.27 -19.07
C ALA A 408 22.67 -1.76 -19.01
N ASP A 409 22.40 -2.29 -17.81
CA ASP A 409 21.88 -3.64 -17.65
C ASP A 409 20.46 -3.75 -18.22
N MET A 410 19.60 -2.76 -17.92
CA MET A 410 18.23 -2.68 -18.44
C MET A 410 18.22 -2.69 -19.98
N LYS A 411 19.12 -1.92 -20.61
CA LYS A 411 19.24 -1.86 -22.08
C LYS A 411 19.67 -3.21 -22.66
N ARG A 412 20.65 -3.88 -22.04
CA ARG A 412 21.10 -5.23 -22.43
C ARG A 412 20.03 -6.31 -22.20
N LEU A 413 19.09 -6.08 -21.28
CA LEU A 413 17.98 -7.01 -20.97
C LEU A 413 16.68 -6.71 -21.71
N GLY A 414 16.62 -5.69 -22.58
CA GLY A 414 15.42 -5.35 -23.34
C GLY A 414 14.30 -4.67 -22.54
N MET A 415 14.60 -4.06 -21.38
CA MET A 415 13.59 -3.41 -20.51
C MET A 415 13.11 -2.06 -21.07
N GLY A 416 12.44 -2.07 -22.23
CA GLY A 416 12.03 -0.86 -22.94
C GLY A 416 10.79 -0.16 -22.35
N GLY A 417 10.00 -0.81 -21.50
CA GLY A 417 8.91 -0.18 -20.75
C GLY A 417 9.45 0.75 -19.66
N LEU A 418 10.31 0.21 -18.77
CA LEU A 418 10.98 0.94 -17.70
C LEU A 418 11.92 2.02 -18.25
N LEU A 419 12.73 1.69 -19.27
CA LEU A 419 13.57 2.69 -19.94
C LEU A 419 12.75 3.72 -20.72
N GLY A 420 11.56 3.34 -21.20
CA GLY A 420 10.63 4.21 -21.92
C GLY A 420 10.07 5.33 -21.06
N VAL A 421 9.54 4.99 -19.88
CA VAL A 421 9.06 5.99 -18.89
C VAL A 421 10.22 6.87 -18.43
N ALA A 422 11.38 6.26 -18.16
CA ALA A 422 12.54 6.95 -17.61
C ALA A 422 13.17 8.03 -18.51
N LYS A 423 12.90 8.06 -19.83
CA LYS A 423 13.57 8.98 -20.77
C LYS A 423 13.37 10.47 -20.44
N GLY A 424 12.32 10.81 -19.69
CA GLY A 424 11.96 12.18 -19.35
C GLY A 424 12.74 12.77 -18.15
N SER A 425 13.19 11.95 -17.20
CA SER A 425 13.92 12.45 -16.01
C SER A 425 15.44 12.50 -16.22
N ALA A 426 16.08 13.40 -15.47
CA ALA A 426 17.52 13.45 -15.29
C ALA A 426 18.03 12.44 -14.25
N GLU A 427 17.16 11.95 -13.36
CA GLU A 427 17.47 10.93 -12.35
C GLU A 427 17.34 9.52 -12.97
N PRO A 428 18.43 8.74 -13.08
CA PRO A 428 18.41 7.49 -13.84
C PRO A 428 17.66 6.37 -13.10
N PRO A 429 16.92 5.51 -13.83
CA PRO A 429 16.08 4.46 -13.24
C PRO A 429 16.89 3.39 -12.51
N ARG A 430 16.20 2.64 -11.64
CA ARG A 430 16.72 1.49 -10.90
C ARG A 430 15.75 0.33 -11.00
N PHE A 431 16.27 -0.88 -11.14
CA PHE A 431 15.49 -2.11 -10.98
C PHE A 431 16.08 -2.87 -9.79
N VAL A 432 15.34 -2.95 -8.69
CA VAL A 432 15.80 -3.59 -7.46
C VAL A 432 15.29 -5.01 -7.41
N HIS A 433 16.20 -5.97 -7.30
CA HIS A 433 15.93 -7.39 -7.10
C HIS A 433 16.41 -7.75 -5.68
N MET A 434 15.48 -8.13 -4.80
CA MET A 434 15.73 -8.54 -3.43
C MET A 434 15.45 -10.05 -3.29
N GLU A 435 16.37 -10.84 -2.75
CA GLU A 435 16.15 -12.28 -2.49
C GLU A 435 16.23 -12.58 -0.98
N TYR A 436 15.14 -13.09 -0.41
CA TYR A 436 15.11 -13.77 0.87
C TYR A 436 14.96 -15.28 0.65
N SER A 437 15.95 -16.05 1.11
CA SER A 437 16.00 -17.51 0.96
C SER A 437 16.73 -18.11 2.15
N PRO A 438 16.04 -18.37 3.29
CA PRO A 438 16.68 -18.85 4.51
C PRO A 438 17.13 -20.30 4.39
N ARG A 439 18.11 -20.71 5.21
CA ARG A 439 18.63 -22.08 5.22
C ARG A 439 17.50 -23.07 5.54
N GLY A 440 17.27 -24.01 4.63
CA GLY A 440 16.24 -25.05 4.78
C GLY A 440 14.94 -24.78 4.04
N ALA A 441 14.69 -23.55 3.56
CA ALA A 441 13.53 -23.26 2.70
C ALA A 441 13.63 -24.02 1.36
N LYS A 442 12.56 -24.71 0.97
CA LYS A 442 12.46 -25.53 -0.24
C LYS A 442 11.57 -24.86 -1.29
N GLY A 443 11.62 -25.38 -2.52
CA GLY A 443 10.67 -25.05 -3.59
C GLY A 443 10.95 -23.74 -4.36
N PRO A 444 10.07 -23.43 -5.34
CA PRO A 444 10.10 -22.17 -6.08
C PRO A 444 9.72 -20.97 -5.18
N PRO A 445 10.25 -19.77 -5.44
CA PRO A 445 9.97 -18.58 -4.63
C PRO A 445 8.59 -18.00 -4.94
N VAL A 446 7.96 -17.35 -3.96
CA VAL A 446 6.90 -16.37 -4.27
C VAL A 446 7.55 -15.05 -4.67
N VAL A 447 7.08 -14.45 -5.77
CA VAL A 447 7.59 -13.15 -6.24
C VAL A 447 6.60 -12.05 -5.87
N LEU A 448 7.09 -11.03 -5.18
CA LEU A 448 6.37 -9.79 -4.94
C LEU A 448 6.90 -8.72 -5.91
N VAL A 449 6.03 -8.01 -6.62
CA VAL A 449 6.40 -6.91 -7.52
C VAL A 449 5.78 -5.60 -7.05
N GLY A 450 6.48 -4.47 -7.16
CA GLY A 450 6.00 -3.18 -6.62
C GLY A 450 6.24 -2.00 -7.54
N LYS A 451 5.20 -1.23 -7.88
CA LYS A 451 5.32 0.03 -8.64
C LYS A 451 6.16 1.03 -7.84
N GLY A 452 7.31 1.41 -8.40
CA GLY A 452 8.28 2.32 -7.78
C GLY A 452 8.39 3.69 -8.45
N LEU A 453 7.28 4.30 -8.88
CA LEU A 453 7.28 5.67 -9.46
C LEU A 453 7.55 6.69 -8.35
N THR A 454 8.78 7.21 -8.29
CA THR A 454 9.20 8.00 -7.13
C THR A 454 8.64 9.42 -7.12
N PHE A 455 8.28 9.91 -8.30
CA PHE A 455 7.35 10.98 -8.56
C PHE A 455 6.70 10.75 -9.94
N ASP A 456 5.42 11.10 -10.07
CA ASP A 456 4.67 10.97 -11.31
C ASP A 456 3.94 12.27 -11.67
N SER A 457 4.35 12.88 -12.78
CA SER A 457 3.73 14.09 -13.34
C SER A 457 2.75 13.83 -14.48
N GLY A 458 2.63 12.58 -14.94
CA GLY A 458 1.97 12.21 -16.19
C GLY A 458 2.83 12.36 -17.45
N GLY A 459 4.04 12.91 -17.34
CA GLY A 459 4.97 13.04 -18.46
C GLY A 459 4.52 14.10 -19.47
N ILE A 460 4.36 13.71 -20.74
CA ILE A 460 3.81 14.59 -21.80
C ILE A 460 2.30 14.77 -21.64
N SER A 461 1.58 13.70 -21.27
CA SER A 461 0.19 13.69 -20.81
C SER A 461 0.05 14.24 -19.39
N ILE A 462 0.52 15.47 -19.18
CA ILE A 462 0.70 16.10 -17.86
C ILE A 462 -0.58 16.09 -17.01
N LYS A 463 -0.46 15.70 -15.73
CA LYS A 463 -1.55 15.80 -14.75
C LYS A 463 -1.92 17.26 -14.45
N PRO A 464 -3.17 17.55 -14.04
CA PRO A 464 -3.53 18.82 -13.43
C PRO A 464 -2.70 19.12 -12.17
N SER A 465 -2.53 20.40 -11.83
CA SER A 465 -1.74 20.81 -10.66
C SER A 465 -2.37 20.49 -9.31
N ASP A 466 -3.70 20.24 -9.22
CA ASP A 466 -4.35 19.81 -7.97
C ASP A 466 -3.78 18.45 -7.53
N LYS A 467 -3.31 18.38 -6.27
CA LYS A 467 -2.74 17.18 -5.63
C LYS A 467 -1.57 16.51 -6.36
N MET A 468 -0.96 17.16 -7.35
CA MET A 468 0.26 16.63 -8.01
C MET A 468 1.39 16.35 -7.00
N TRP A 469 1.43 17.07 -5.86
CA TRP A 469 2.38 16.80 -4.77
C TRP A 469 2.18 15.44 -4.08
N ASP A 470 0.96 14.88 -4.09
CA ASP A 470 0.66 13.55 -3.54
C ASP A 470 1.17 12.43 -4.47
N MET A 471 1.55 12.73 -5.73
CA MET A 471 2.18 11.76 -6.63
C MET A 471 3.59 11.33 -6.19
N LYS A 472 4.10 11.89 -5.08
CA LYS A 472 5.20 11.28 -4.32
C LYS A 472 4.84 9.89 -3.74
N PHE A 473 3.56 9.59 -3.53
CA PHE A 473 3.09 8.30 -3.00
C PHE A 473 3.04 7.21 -4.08
N ASP A 474 3.35 7.53 -5.34
CA ASP A 474 3.22 6.61 -6.46
C ASP A 474 4.30 5.48 -6.51
N LYS A 475 5.23 5.54 -5.55
CA LYS A 475 6.20 4.50 -5.20
C LYS A 475 5.73 3.55 -4.11
N CYS A 476 4.53 3.75 -3.52
CA CYS A 476 4.08 2.99 -2.36
C CYS A 476 3.99 1.48 -2.60
N GLY A 477 3.76 1.02 -3.84
CA GLY A 477 3.85 -0.40 -4.19
C GLY A 477 5.27 -0.97 -3.99
N GLY A 478 6.28 -0.28 -4.53
CA GLY A 478 7.69 -0.60 -4.32
C GLY A 478 8.11 -0.50 -2.84
N CYS A 479 7.62 0.52 -2.12
CA CYS A 479 7.83 0.66 -0.69
C CYS A 479 7.22 -0.50 0.11
N ALA A 480 6.02 -0.96 -0.26
CA ALA A 480 5.36 -2.10 0.36
C ALA A 480 6.13 -3.41 0.13
N VAL A 481 6.67 -3.65 -1.06
CA VAL A 481 7.52 -4.83 -1.32
C VAL A 481 8.82 -4.80 -0.50
N ILE A 482 9.48 -3.63 -0.38
CA ILE A 482 10.67 -3.47 0.50
C ILE A 482 10.31 -3.73 1.97
N GLY A 483 9.17 -3.20 2.43
CA GLY A 483 8.65 -3.44 3.78
C GLY A 483 8.29 -4.90 4.06
N ALA A 484 7.67 -5.57 3.10
CA ALA A 484 7.29 -6.99 3.20
C ALA A 484 8.52 -7.90 3.29
N LEU A 485 9.53 -7.73 2.43
CA LEU A 485 10.77 -8.51 2.52
C LEU A 485 11.50 -8.28 3.86
N SER A 486 11.47 -7.05 4.41
CA SER A 486 12.01 -6.79 5.75
C SER A 486 11.23 -7.54 6.83
N ALA A 487 9.90 -7.44 6.86
CA ALA A 487 9.05 -8.12 7.84
C ALA A 487 9.22 -9.65 7.80
N VAL A 488 9.18 -10.24 6.61
CA VAL A 488 9.36 -11.68 6.36
C VAL A 488 10.73 -12.16 6.87
N ALA A 489 11.81 -11.46 6.51
CA ALA A 489 13.16 -11.85 6.90
C ALA A 489 13.40 -11.76 8.41
N ARG A 490 12.84 -10.73 9.06
CA ARG A 490 12.92 -10.51 10.51
C ARG A 490 12.09 -11.51 11.32
N ALA A 491 10.90 -11.87 10.83
CA ALA A 491 10.08 -12.93 11.41
C ALA A 491 10.66 -14.33 11.16
N LYS A 492 11.61 -14.46 10.21
CA LYS A 492 12.29 -15.69 9.79
C LYS A 492 11.31 -16.75 9.22
N LEU A 493 10.37 -16.34 8.37
CA LEU A 493 9.41 -17.27 7.78
C LEU A 493 10.14 -18.32 6.90
N PRO A 494 9.79 -19.62 6.97
CA PRO A 494 10.59 -20.72 6.39
C PRO A 494 10.46 -20.90 4.85
N LEU A 495 10.18 -19.84 4.09
CA LEU A 495 9.98 -19.88 2.62
C LEU A 495 10.92 -18.97 1.85
N ARG A 496 10.99 -19.17 0.53
CA ARG A 496 11.74 -18.32 -0.41
C ARG A 496 10.83 -17.22 -0.97
N VAL A 497 11.29 -15.97 -0.91
CA VAL A 497 10.57 -14.80 -1.40
C VAL A 497 11.52 -13.88 -2.17
N VAL A 498 11.12 -13.45 -3.37
CA VAL A 498 11.84 -12.45 -4.15
C VAL A 498 11.01 -11.19 -4.28
N GLY A 499 11.62 -10.02 -4.08
CA GLY A 499 10.99 -8.71 -4.28
C GLY A 499 11.58 -7.99 -5.49
N LEU A 500 10.72 -7.60 -6.43
CA LEU A 500 11.09 -6.84 -7.63
C LEU A 500 10.49 -5.43 -7.56
N VAL A 501 11.34 -4.40 -7.61
CA VAL A 501 10.91 -2.99 -7.64
C VAL A 501 11.53 -2.31 -8.86
N PRO A 502 10.82 -2.28 -10.00
CA PRO A 502 11.11 -1.31 -11.07
C PRO A 502 10.85 0.11 -10.53
N SER A 503 11.79 1.04 -10.74
CA SER A 503 11.70 2.38 -10.17
C SER A 503 12.30 3.45 -11.08
N THR A 504 11.56 4.55 -11.23
CA THR A 504 11.88 5.70 -12.08
C THR A 504 11.03 6.91 -11.67
N GLU A 505 11.16 8.02 -12.39
CA GLU A 505 10.30 9.21 -12.31
C GLU A 505 9.65 9.44 -13.67
N ASN A 506 8.34 9.75 -13.69
CA ASN A 506 7.65 10.12 -14.92
C ASN A 506 7.60 11.65 -15.03
N MET A 507 8.39 12.21 -15.94
CA MET A 507 8.64 13.65 -16.06
C MET A 507 8.51 14.13 -17.51
N PRO A 508 7.96 15.33 -17.77
CA PRO A 508 8.08 15.97 -19.08
C PRO A 508 9.53 16.35 -19.38
N GLY A 509 9.92 16.27 -20.65
CA GLY A 509 11.24 16.70 -21.11
C GLY A 509 11.46 16.41 -22.58
N GLY A 510 12.44 17.06 -23.21
CA GLY A 510 12.74 16.93 -24.65
C GLY A 510 13.24 15.56 -25.13
N ARG A 511 13.19 14.54 -24.27
CA ARG A 511 13.47 13.13 -24.57
C ARG A 511 12.39 12.17 -24.08
N ALA A 512 11.37 12.67 -23.38
CA ALA A 512 10.30 11.85 -22.82
C ALA A 512 9.60 11.03 -23.92
N THR A 513 9.11 9.84 -23.56
CA THR A 513 8.18 9.09 -24.41
C THR A 513 6.93 9.94 -24.65
N LYS A 514 6.36 9.86 -25.84
CA LYS A 514 5.22 10.65 -26.31
C LYS A 514 4.00 9.75 -26.51
N PRO A 515 2.77 10.28 -26.44
CA PRO A 515 1.61 9.62 -27.01
C PRO A 515 1.87 9.20 -28.47
N GLY A 516 1.59 7.94 -28.81
CA GLY A 516 1.86 7.32 -30.11
C GLY A 516 3.23 6.66 -30.27
N ASP A 517 4.14 6.76 -29.29
CA ASP A 517 5.38 5.98 -29.32
C ASP A 517 5.09 4.48 -29.05
N VAL A 518 5.75 3.60 -29.79
CA VAL A 518 5.77 2.15 -29.52
C VAL A 518 7.03 1.80 -28.72
N LEU A 519 6.87 0.99 -27.66
CA LEU A 519 7.95 0.47 -26.83
C LEU A 519 7.99 -1.07 -26.90
N THR A 520 9.16 -1.68 -26.89
CA THR A 520 9.32 -3.14 -26.76
C THR A 520 9.63 -3.51 -25.31
N ALA A 521 8.85 -4.39 -24.70
CA ALA A 521 9.09 -4.90 -23.35
C ALA A 521 10.10 -6.05 -23.33
N LEU A 522 10.56 -6.43 -22.14
CA LEU A 522 11.55 -7.50 -21.92
C LEU A 522 11.14 -8.88 -22.47
N ASN A 523 9.85 -9.17 -22.62
CA ASN A 523 9.34 -10.40 -23.26
C ASN A 523 9.12 -10.25 -24.79
N GLY A 524 9.68 -9.22 -25.42
CA GLY A 524 9.58 -8.96 -26.85
C GLY A 524 8.28 -8.30 -27.31
N LYS A 525 7.23 -8.27 -26.48
CA LYS A 525 5.93 -7.68 -26.86
C LYS A 525 6.02 -6.16 -27.00
N THR A 526 5.34 -5.64 -28.00
CA THR A 526 5.25 -4.22 -28.34
C THR A 526 4.06 -3.56 -27.65
N ILE A 527 4.26 -2.32 -27.19
CA ILE A 527 3.29 -1.53 -26.45
C ILE A 527 3.11 -0.18 -27.13
N GLU A 528 1.91 0.10 -27.63
CA GLU A 528 1.50 1.44 -28.05
C GLU A 528 1.22 2.31 -26.81
N VAL A 529 2.01 3.36 -26.59
CA VAL A 529 1.83 4.31 -25.49
C VAL A 529 0.85 5.39 -25.92
N GLN A 530 -0.45 5.19 -25.68
CA GLN A 530 -1.48 6.19 -26.00
C GLN A 530 -1.58 7.31 -24.94
N ASN A 531 -1.13 7.05 -23.71
CA ASN A 531 -1.13 8.03 -22.63
C ASN A 531 0.10 7.84 -21.74
N THR A 532 0.90 8.88 -21.49
CA THR A 532 2.08 8.79 -20.62
C THR A 532 1.76 8.89 -19.12
N ASP A 533 0.49 9.15 -18.78
CA ASP A 533 -0.13 9.05 -17.44
C ASP A 533 -0.64 7.61 -17.13
N ALA A 534 -0.23 6.65 -17.97
CA ALA A 534 -0.41 5.21 -17.77
C ALA A 534 0.96 4.51 -17.80
N GLU A 535 1.92 5.09 -17.07
CA GLU A 535 3.32 4.71 -16.93
C GLU A 535 3.55 3.47 -16.04
N GLY A 536 2.78 3.32 -14.95
CA GLY A 536 3.01 2.35 -13.90
C GLY A 536 2.96 0.92 -14.42
N ARG A 537 2.01 0.67 -15.31
CA ARG A 537 1.86 -0.60 -16.02
C ARG A 537 3.02 -0.88 -16.98
N LEU A 538 3.63 0.14 -17.61
CA LEU A 538 4.80 -0.02 -18.47
C LEU A 538 6.04 -0.47 -17.68
N ILE A 539 6.23 0.08 -16.47
CA ILE A 539 7.37 -0.31 -15.63
C ILE A 539 7.16 -1.68 -14.96
N LEU A 540 5.91 -2.06 -14.70
CA LEU A 540 5.55 -3.37 -14.17
C LEU A 540 5.64 -4.47 -15.22
N ALA A 541 5.32 -4.19 -16.49
CA ALA A 541 5.45 -5.13 -17.61
C ALA A 541 6.86 -5.76 -17.68
N ASP A 542 7.92 -4.95 -17.63
CA ASP A 542 9.30 -5.44 -17.61
C ASP A 542 9.65 -6.24 -16.34
N ALA A 543 8.97 -6.00 -15.21
CA ALA A 543 9.21 -6.71 -13.96
C ALA A 543 8.45 -8.04 -13.86
N LEU A 544 7.22 -8.11 -14.38
CA LEU A 544 6.45 -9.34 -14.55
C LEU A 544 7.16 -10.27 -15.55
N ALA A 545 7.59 -9.74 -16.69
CA ALA A 545 8.38 -10.47 -17.67
C ALA A 545 9.73 -10.94 -17.09
N TYR A 546 10.40 -10.11 -16.27
CA TYR A 546 11.64 -10.51 -15.60
C TYR A 546 11.42 -11.67 -14.60
N ALA A 547 10.23 -11.79 -14.00
CA ALA A 547 9.94 -12.81 -12.99
C ALA A 547 9.95 -14.25 -13.53
N GLU A 548 9.73 -14.46 -14.83
CA GLU A 548 9.85 -15.77 -15.50
C GLU A 548 11.17 -16.48 -15.15
N ARG A 549 12.27 -15.72 -15.16
CA ARG A 549 13.64 -16.19 -14.89
C ARG A 549 13.85 -16.73 -13.47
N LEU A 550 12.87 -16.51 -12.57
CA LEU A 550 12.88 -16.94 -11.18
C LEU A 550 12.12 -18.26 -10.96
N LYS A 551 11.39 -18.74 -11.99
CA LYS A 551 10.48 -19.90 -11.93
C LYS A 551 9.55 -19.85 -10.71
N PRO A 552 8.70 -18.82 -10.59
CA PRO A 552 7.97 -18.51 -9.36
C PRO A 552 6.84 -19.50 -9.05
N ALA A 553 6.54 -19.65 -7.76
CA ALA A 553 5.40 -20.40 -7.25
C ALA A 553 4.07 -19.63 -7.40
N ALA A 554 4.16 -18.30 -7.38
CA ALA A 554 3.10 -17.33 -7.63
C ALA A 554 3.76 -15.94 -7.78
N ILE A 555 3.08 -15.00 -8.45
CA ILE A 555 3.44 -13.58 -8.51
C ILE A 555 2.32 -12.75 -7.86
N VAL A 556 2.66 -11.84 -6.95
CA VAL A 556 1.72 -10.84 -6.43
C VAL A 556 2.32 -9.46 -6.65
N ASP A 557 1.64 -8.59 -7.41
CA ASP A 557 2.09 -7.21 -7.61
C ASP A 557 1.23 -6.18 -6.88
N PHE A 558 1.88 -5.12 -6.38
CA PHE A 558 1.26 -4.02 -5.64
C PHE A 558 1.56 -2.71 -6.37
N ALA A 559 0.52 -1.95 -6.70
CA ALA A 559 0.69 -0.69 -7.40
C ALA A 559 -0.40 0.33 -7.08
N THR A 560 -0.02 1.58 -6.98
CA THR A 560 -0.91 2.74 -7.13
C THR A 560 -1.22 2.89 -8.62
N LEU A 561 -2.07 2.02 -9.17
CA LEU A 561 -2.15 1.83 -10.62
C LEU A 561 -3.23 2.68 -11.27
N THR A 562 -4.41 2.83 -10.65
CA THR A 562 -5.52 3.56 -11.27
C THR A 562 -6.32 4.40 -10.28
N GLY A 563 -6.62 5.65 -10.67
CA GLY A 563 -7.65 6.45 -9.99
C GLY A 563 -9.05 5.80 -10.05
N ALA A 564 -9.27 4.87 -10.99
CA ALA A 564 -10.52 4.14 -11.12
C ALA A 564 -10.82 3.22 -9.92
N VAL A 565 -9.81 2.63 -9.25
CA VAL A 565 -10.07 1.80 -8.06
C VAL A 565 -10.53 2.65 -6.88
N MET A 566 -10.07 3.90 -6.79
CA MET A 566 -10.52 4.87 -5.78
C MET A 566 -12.01 5.20 -5.94
N VAL A 567 -12.49 5.28 -7.20
CA VAL A 567 -13.91 5.50 -7.51
C VAL A 567 -14.75 4.25 -7.21
N ALA A 568 -14.19 3.05 -7.40
CA ALA A 568 -14.92 1.79 -7.20
C ALA A 568 -14.97 1.31 -5.74
N LEU A 569 -13.89 1.48 -4.97
CA LEU A 569 -13.71 0.88 -3.62
C LEU A 569 -13.36 1.91 -2.52
N GLY A 570 -13.19 3.18 -2.88
CA GLY A 570 -12.85 4.25 -1.94
C GLY A 570 -11.50 4.05 -1.26
N ASP A 571 -11.42 4.44 0.01
CA ASP A 571 -10.24 4.27 0.87
C ASP A 571 -10.34 3.05 1.80
N GLN A 572 -11.37 2.19 1.64
CA GLN A 572 -11.70 1.13 2.60
C GLN A 572 -11.19 -0.26 2.23
N ARG A 573 -10.93 -0.51 0.93
CA ARG A 573 -10.36 -1.74 0.37
C ARG A 573 -9.49 -1.42 -0.85
N ALA A 574 -8.42 -2.19 -1.08
CA ALA A 574 -7.75 -2.23 -2.38
C ALA A 574 -8.51 -3.16 -3.35
N GLY A 575 -8.33 -2.98 -4.66
CA GLY A 575 -8.81 -3.96 -5.64
C GLY A 575 -7.81 -5.11 -5.79
N VAL A 576 -8.27 -6.35 -5.95
CA VAL A 576 -7.45 -7.49 -6.36
C VAL A 576 -8.06 -8.17 -7.59
N MET A 577 -7.23 -8.52 -8.57
CA MET A 577 -7.63 -9.26 -9.77
C MET A 577 -6.46 -10.14 -10.24
N GLY A 578 -6.71 -11.26 -10.90
CA GLY A 578 -5.63 -12.22 -11.20
C GLY A 578 -6.03 -13.32 -12.18
N THR A 579 -5.08 -14.20 -12.47
CA THR A 579 -5.27 -15.42 -13.27
C THR A 579 -5.57 -16.66 -12.43
N ASP A 580 -5.48 -16.57 -11.10
CA ASP A 580 -5.73 -17.66 -10.16
C ASP A 580 -6.67 -17.21 -9.04
N GLU A 581 -7.85 -17.83 -8.95
CA GLU A 581 -8.87 -17.50 -7.97
C GLU A 581 -8.45 -17.86 -6.53
N GLY A 582 -7.71 -18.96 -6.37
CA GLY A 582 -7.22 -19.42 -5.07
C GLY A 582 -6.22 -18.46 -4.45
N LEU A 583 -5.34 -17.87 -5.27
CA LEU A 583 -4.42 -16.80 -4.91
C LEU A 583 -5.17 -15.51 -4.54
N CYS A 584 -6.18 -15.13 -5.32
CA CYS A 584 -7.02 -13.97 -5.01
C CYS A 584 -7.79 -14.15 -3.69
N GLU A 585 -8.33 -15.35 -3.43
CA GLU A 585 -9.02 -15.69 -2.18
C GLU A 585 -8.06 -15.80 -0.99
N ALA A 586 -6.83 -16.30 -1.20
CA ALA A 586 -5.78 -16.30 -0.17
C ALA A 586 -5.39 -14.87 0.23
N LEU A 587 -5.25 -13.97 -0.74
CA LEU A 587 -5.04 -12.54 -0.49
C LEU A 587 -6.26 -11.89 0.20
N ARG A 588 -7.49 -12.28 -0.15
CA ARG A 588 -8.70 -11.79 0.53
C ARG A 588 -8.73 -12.22 2.00
N LYS A 589 -8.43 -13.49 2.31
CA LYS A 589 -8.31 -14.00 3.68
C LYS A 589 -7.21 -13.28 4.47
N ALA A 590 -6.03 -13.10 3.88
CA ALA A 590 -4.92 -12.36 4.49
C ALA A 590 -5.28 -10.87 4.72
N GLY A 591 -6.06 -10.26 3.83
CA GLY A 591 -6.53 -8.88 3.96
C GLY A 591 -7.51 -8.66 5.13
N GLU A 592 -8.42 -9.61 5.38
CA GLU A 592 -9.32 -9.52 6.55
C GLU A 592 -8.56 -9.74 7.88
N ALA A 593 -7.56 -10.63 7.92
CA ALA A 593 -6.72 -10.85 9.10
C ALA A 593 -5.79 -9.66 9.42
N SER A 594 -5.05 -9.18 8.43
CA SER A 594 -4.15 -8.02 8.54
C SER A 594 -4.88 -6.68 8.70
N GLY A 595 -6.18 -6.62 8.35
CA GLY A 595 -6.93 -5.37 8.18
C GLY A 595 -6.61 -4.62 6.89
N GLU A 596 -5.66 -5.12 6.08
CA GLU A 596 -5.33 -4.59 4.75
C GLU A 596 -6.21 -5.24 3.69
N ARG A 597 -7.52 -5.02 3.86
CA ARG A 597 -8.60 -5.66 3.10
C ARG A 597 -8.51 -5.35 1.61
N VAL A 598 -8.68 -6.40 0.80
CA VAL A 598 -8.86 -6.32 -0.65
C VAL A 598 -10.32 -6.64 -1.03
N TRP A 599 -10.69 -6.40 -2.29
CA TRP A 599 -11.93 -6.87 -2.90
C TRP A 599 -11.68 -7.41 -4.31
N PRO A 600 -12.16 -8.62 -4.67
CA PRO A 600 -12.04 -9.14 -6.03
C PRO A 600 -12.70 -8.24 -7.07
N LEU A 601 -12.01 -8.03 -8.19
CA LEU A 601 -12.51 -7.40 -9.40
C LEU A 601 -12.35 -8.40 -10.57
N PRO A 602 -13.30 -8.46 -11.52
CA PRO A 602 -13.28 -9.44 -12.60
C PRO A 602 -12.11 -9.23 -13.58
N LEU A 603 -11.72 -10.30 -14.27
CA LEU A 603 -10.68 -10.29 -15.30
C LEU A 603 -11.12 -11.05 -16.56
N ASP A 604 -12.41 -10.94 -16.86
CA ASP A 604 -13.13 -11.71 -17.88
C ASP A 604 -12.69 -11.32 -19.30
N GLU A 605 -12.80 -12.26 -20.26
CA GLU A 605 -12.19 -12.13 -21.60
C GLU A 605 -12.70 -10.94 -22.41
N GLY A 606 -13.97 -10.56 -22.24
CA GLY A 606 -14.56 -9.38 -22.91
C GLY A 606 -13.91 -8.03 -22.54
N TYR A 607 -13.11 -7.96 -21.47
CA TYR A 607 -12.32 -6.79 -21.15
C TYR A 607 -10.95 -6.75 -21.88
N GLY A 608 -10.47 -7.87 -22.43
CA GLY A 608 -9.21 -7.93 -23.17
C GLY A 608 -9.21 -7.05 -24.44
N ASP A 609 -10.36 -6.91 -25.08
CA ASP A 609 -10.56 -5.99 -26.22
C ASP A 609 -10.22 -4.53 -25.89
N TYR A 610 -10.32 -4.13 -24.62
CA TYR A 610 -10.13 -2.73 -24.22
C TYR A 610 -8.65 -2.30 -24.38
N VAL A 611 -7.71 -3.25 -24.38
CA VAL A 611 -6.26 -3.02 -24.49
C VAL A 611 -5.65 -3.46 -25.83
N LYS A 612 -6.44 -3.97 -26.80
CA LYS A 612 -5.95 -4.27 -28.16
C LYS A 612 -5.46 -2.99 -28.88
N SER A 613 -4.27 -3.01 -29.46
CA SER A 613 -3.75 -1.94 -30.34
C SER A 613 -4.02 -2.28 -31.82
N ALA A 614 -3.88 -1.29 -32.70
CA ALA A 614 -3.88 -1.47 -34.16
C ALA A 614 -2.45 -1.46 -34.77
N VAL A 615 -1.42 -1.18 -33.97
CA VAL A 615 -0.02 -0.98 -34.43
C VAL A 615 1.02 -1.68 -33.55
N ALA A 616 0.58 -2.38 -32.51
CA ALA A 616 1.38 -3.09 -31.52
C ALA A 616 0.60 -4.29 -30.95
N ASP A 617 1.24 -5.14 -30.15
CA ASP A 617 0.57 -6.28 -29.50
C ASP A 617 -0.48 -5.84 -28.47
N VAL A 618 -0.25 -4.69 -27.81
CA VAL A 618 -1.14 -4.11 -26.79
C VAL A 618 -0.99 -2.58 -26.76
N LYS A 619 -2.04 -1.86 -26.36
CA LYS A 619 -1.97 -0.42 -26.02
C LYS A 619 -2.05 -0.22 -24.52
N ASN A 620 -1.35 0.80 -23.99
CA ASN A 620 -1.32 1.02 -22.54
C ASN A 620 -2.61 1.65 -21.96
N LEU A 621 -3.53 2.13 -22.80
CA LEU A 621 -4.79 2.76 -22.39
C LEU A 621 -6.00 1.85 -22.63
N GLY A 622 -6.99 1.89 -21.74
CA GLY A 622 -8.26 1.14 -21.86
C GLY A 622 -9.34 1.87 -22.67
N LYS A 623 -10.59 1.39 -22.58
CA LYS A 623 -11.77 1.97 -23.27
C LYS A 623 -12.26 3.27 -22.61
N GLY A 624 -11.45 4.32 -22.70
CA GLY A 624 -11.73 5.64 -22.12
C GLY A 624 -11.85 5.58 -20.60
N ARG A 625 -13.00 6.00 -20.06
CA ARG A 625 -13.28 5.98 -18.61
C ARG A 625 -13.86 4.66 -18.10
N LEU A 626 -14.18 3.71 -18.99
CA LEU A 626 -14.84 2.46 -18.61
C LEU A 626 -13.83 1.43 -18.08
N ALA A 627 -14.17 0.78 -16.96
CA ALA A 627 -13.42 -0.35 -16.40
C ALA A 627 -11.89 -0.12 -16.27
N GLY A 628 -11.47 1.08 -15.86
CA GLY A 628 -10.06 1.50 -15.92
C GLY A 628 -9.07 0.61 -15.13
N SER A 629 -9.47 0.12 -13.96
CA SER A 629 -8.67 -0.81 -13.13
C SER A 629 -8.54 -2.19 -13.78
N ILE A 630 -9.66 -2.74 -14.27
CA ILE A 630 -9.72 -4.03 -14.98
C ILE A 630 -8.89 -3.96 -16.28
N SER A 631 -8.95 -2.83 -17.00
CA SER A 631 -8.08 -2.54 -18.16
C SER A 631 -6.60 -2.41 -17.77
N GLY A 632 -6.29 -2.10 -16.51
CA GLY A 632 -4.94 -2.13 -15.96
C GLY A 632 -4.45 -3.56 -15.72
N GLY A 633 -5.26 -4.38 -15.04
CA GLY A 633 -4.97 -5.81 -14.86
C GLY A 633 -4.85 -6.55 -16.18
N TRP A 634 -5.74 -6.30 -17.14
CA TRP A 634 -5.67 -6.91 -18.47
C TRP A 634 -4.40 -6.55 -19.22
N PHE A 635 -3.97 -5.28 -19.17
CA PHE A 635 -2.65 -4.91 -19.70
C PHE A 635 -1.53 -5.70 -19.03
N LEU A 636 -1.51 -5.79 -17.69
CA LEU A 636 -0.47 -6.51 -16.95
C LEU A 636 -0.45 -8.02 -17.28
N ARG A 637 -1.62 -8.64 -17.49
CA ARG A 637 -1.79 -10.07 -17.86
C ARG A 637 -0.97 -10.45 -19.10
N HIS A 638 -0.77 -9.54 -20.08
CA HIS A 638 0.07 -9.81 -21.25
C HIS A 638 1.57 -10.01 -20.95
N PHE A 639 2.03 -9.64 -19.75
CA PHE A 639 3.43 -9.70 -19.31
C PHE A 639 3.68 -10.67 -18.14
N VAL A 640 2.64 -11.31 -17.64
CA VAL A 640 2.74 -12.44 -16.70
C VAL A 640 3.33 -13.64 -17.45
N PRO A 641 4.26 -14.42 -16.86
CA PRO A 641 4.76 -15.64 -17.48
C PRO A 641 3.64 -16.71 -17.58
N GLU A 642 3.64 -17.49 -18.66
CA GLU A 642 2.59 -18.47 -18.90
C GLU A 642 2.56 -19.58 -17.83
N GLY A 643 1.35 -20.03 -17.46
CA GLY A 643 1.13 -21.04 -16.43
C GLY A 643 1.41 -20.61 -14.98
N VAL A 644 1.84 -19.35 -14.75
CA VAL A 644 2.14 -18.86 -13.38
C VAL A 644 0.90 -18.23 -12.73
N PRO A 645 0.51 -18.67 -11.50
CA PRO A 645 -0.51 -18.01 -10.70
C PRO A 645 -0.12 -16.55 -10.40
N TRP A 646 -0.95 -15.60 -10.81
CA TRP A 646 -0.69 -14.17 -10.59
C TRP A 646 -1.90 -13.42 -10.06
N ALA A 647 -1.65 -12.43 -9.20
CA ALA A 647 -2.63 -11.46 -8.74
C ALA A 647 -2.03 -10.05 -8.66
N HIS A 648 -2.72 -9.08 -9.25
CA HIS A 648 -2.47 -7.65 -9.14
C HIS A 648 -3.34 -7.04 -8.03
N VAL A 649 -2.74 -6.20 -7.19
CA VAL A 649 -3.41 -5.45 -6.12
C VAL A 649 -3.28 -3.94 -6.39
N ASP A 650 -4.37 -3.31 -6.82
CA ASP A 650 -4.42 -1.85 -7.01
C ASP A 650 -4.68 -1.17 -5.65
N ILE A 651 -3.62 -0.60 -5.10
CA ILE A 651 -3.59 0.05 -3.78
C ILE A 651 -3.80 1.56 -3.86
N ALA A 652 -4.13 2.15 -5.02
CA ALA A 652 -4.26 3.60 -5.19
C ALA A 652 -5.24 4.26 -4.20
N GLY A 653 -6.33 3.58 -3.83
CA GLY A 653 -7.28 4.08 -2.82
C GLY A 653 -6.77 4.08 -1.38
N VAL A 654 -5.74 3.27 -1.05
CA VAL A 654 -5.39 2.91 0.33
C VAL A 654 -3.93 3.15 0.72
N ALA A 655 -3.09 3.57 -0.23
CA ALA A 655 -1.64 3.74 -0.05
C ALA A 655 -1.24 4.95 0.81
N TRP A 656 -2.10 5.98 0.94
CA TRP A 656 -1.90 7.13 1.82
C TRP A 656 -3.23 7.63 2.42
N ASN A 657 -3.16 8.29 3.58
CA ASN A 657 -4.26 9.04 4.17
C ASN A 657 -4.03 10.55 3.93
N SER A 658 -5.01 11.25 3.36
CA SER A 658 -4.96 12.73 3.25
C SER A 658 -5.39 13.45 4.54
N SER A 659 -6.08 12.78 5.47
CA SER A 659 -6.58 13.35 6.73
C SER A 659 -5.75 12.95 7.96
N ASP A 660 -5.90 13.73 9.04
CA ASP A 660 -5.50 13.34 10.39
C ASP A 660 -6.69 13.59 11.37
N PRO A 661 -7.14 12.58 12.13
CA PRO A 661 -6.76 11.18 12.04
C PRO A 661 -7.15 10.55 10.69
N GLY A 662 -6.34 9.59 10.23
CA GLY A 662 -6.73 8.62 9.22
C GLY A 662 -7.50 7.46 9.87
N LYS A 663 -7.04 6.22 9.69
CA LYS A 663 -7.60 5.03 10.37
C LYS A 663 -7.19 4.92 11.86
N GLY A 664 -6.92 6.05 12.50
CA GLY A 664 -6.57 6.18 13.91
C GLY A 664 -5.15 5.74 14.26
N TYR A 665 -4.82 4.46 14.09
CA TYR A 665 -3.44 3.95 14.25
C TYR A 665 -2.55 4.24 13.02
N LEU A 666 -3.15 4.77 11.95
CA LEU A 666 -2.47 5.35 10.79
C LEU A 666 -2.89 6.82 10.67
N GLY A 667 -1.97 7.73 10.96
CA GLY A 667 -2.15 9.18 10.73
C GLY A 667 -1.98 9.57 9.26
N GLN A 668 -1.86 10.87 9.00
CA GLN A 668 -1.67 11.41 7.64
C GLN A 668 -0.40 10.89 6.94
N GLY A 669 -0.44 10.83 5.61
CA GLY A 669 0.65 10.36 4.77
C GLY A 669 0.55 8.87 4.46
N ALA A 670 1.67 8.26 4.05
CA ALA A 670 1.72 6.87 3.63
C ALA A 670 1.20 5.90 4.72
N THR A 671 0.39 4.92 4.32
CA THR A 671 -0.19 3.90 5.21
C THR A 671 0.71 2.68 5.39
N GLY A 672 1.54 2.37 4.40
CA GLY A 672 2.30 1.12 4.33
C GLY A 672 1.47 -0.08 3.86
N PHE A 673 0.27 0.16 3.31
CA PHE A 673 -0.63 -0.90 2.83
C PHE A 673 0.07 -1.82 1.83
N GLY A 674 -0.12 -3.13 2.01
CA GLY A 674 0.51 -4.18 1.23
C GLY A 674 1.55 -4.95 2.05
N VAL A 675 2.20 -4.32 3.03
CA VAL A 675 3.18 -5.01 3.88
C VAL A 675 2.53 -6.09 4.75
N ARG A 676 1.41 -5.78 5.41
CA ARG A 676 0.77 -6.71 6.35
C ARG A 676 -0.08 -7.73 5.60
N LEU A 677 -0.71 -7.31 4.50
CA LEU A 677 -1.35 -8.19 3.52
C LEU A 677 -0.37 -9.24 2.98
N ALA A 678 0.78 -8.83 2.44
CA ALA A 678 1.79 -9.74 1.91
C ALA A 678 2.38 -10.63 3.01
N PHE A 679 2.65 -10.07 4.20
CA PHE A 679 3.18 -10.86 5.32
C PHE A 679 2.22 -11.97 5.75
N GLU A 680 0.93 -11.67 5.97
CA GLU A 680 -0.05 -12.68 6.39
C GLU A 680 -0.34 -13.72 5.31
N PHE A 681 -0.34 -13.33 4.03
CA PHE A 681 -0.42 -14.26 2.90
C PHE A 681 0.78 -15.22 2.87
N LEU A 682 2.00 -14.68 2.97
CA LEU A 682 3.23 -15.49 2.96
C LEU A 682 3.38 -16.34 4.24
N ARG A 683 2.87 -15.87 5.39
CA ARG A 683 2.81 -16.62 6.65
C ARG A 683 1.85 -17.81 6.52
N ALA A 684 0.63 -17.60 6.02
CA ALA A 684 -0.32 -18.68 5.79
C ALA A 684 0.23 -19.74 4.81
N ARG A 685 0.97 -19.30 3.77
CA ARG A 685 1.68 -20.20 2.83
C ARG A 685 2.96 -20.83 3.41
N ALA A 686 3.37 -20.46 4.62
CA ALA A 686 4.48 -21.08 5.35
C ALA A 686 4.02 -22.16 6.35
N GLU A 687 2.72 -22.16 6.66
CA GLU A 687 2.06 -22.99 7.66
C GLU A 687 1.19 -24.10 7.04
N ALA A 688 1.12 -24.13 5.70
CA ALA A 688 0.43 -25.12 4.86
C ALA A 688 1.45 -25.87 3.98
#